data_AF-A0A3S5JW69-F1
#
_entry.id   AF-A0A3S5JW69-F1
#
_cell.length_a   1.000
_cell.length_b   1.000
_cell.length_c   1.000
_cell.angle_alpha   90.00
_cell.angle_beta   90.00
_cell.angle_gamma   90.00
#
_symmetry.space_group_name_H-M   'P 1'
#
loop_
_entity.id
_entity.type
_entity.pdbx_description
1 polymer ?
#
loop_
_entity_poly.entity_id
_entity_poly.type
_entity_poly.pdbx_seq_one_letter_code
_entity_poly.pdbx_strand_id
1 'polypeptide(L)'
;MSGLFPRVPTFLDLNGPKLSFIEQPVDAETRDGSGIVSFVGIATATFPEDQLLKNENSGYIAYRWYRNGELLTDSVNVVGAATTTLTLYGLESSDDRMNFFVRVDYVPSAYEDGTTGNAYNEPLDSNTATVAVFPIFRIIDQPKDLTVVENIPAVFSVDAITSNNSDSDLIYQWNLNGQPLTDDGVSIIGSRSKELRIIRTTFALEKVSCTVSHPTAQPGTLTTTEAKLDITPARVVLSYEKFSEGSDENGDEIISNKDPFYEYFNKDTRTGTGNFNQKPSCIGVSNGWYTRTGAAQNVGDRDVRKLQIIWDGVLIYDGPYIPNEDGYVIVGNYAYIWGEYRSPSLYGWRYDDACGVGDTNAQPFGTGDFGNGFDVIRYEYVIRTRNDDVITGSRNLVAGGHLSFRADADISPRTIVVYPPEKDIDVKITMGAAAGSDRGNYRGGNGGISVFKLRMLKDTEYVIKLGVNSLQVGGPKGGNNGGGGLAVIYRKATVIAVCGGGGGAGINGRGGDGGGLQIAGEDGGGRNHGIGGEFFSIDNLGVAGYTQAGRTAYNEFDTGSSDGGKLGGCTLGNYWHIQGKTPCEDVGSIKFYNADGVINNDTSVLIRGYKSGQGFRNNGGAASGNQGGGGSGARGGSGALGDGAGGGGASGYASSEIELLNSLELPGGTELGGNNDTAFITFEAFMTSSENNYPPYIPPASGDSISQERTVTWNISRSTPNENIVTFVRESGIGPESVTWGPNGASLTSQISKDAVYVFSSSVSSTGQELIRRLDGNTLKIEDSDDNDFDDLTITPSDGQFTSDSRWVASW
;
A
#
# COMPACT_ATOMS: atom_id res chain seq x y z
N MET A 1 58.41 -115.16 -33.61
CA MET A 1 57.77 -114.68 -32.37
C MET A 1 57.57 -113.18 -32.47
N SER A 2 56.38 -112.75 -32.07
CA SER A 2 55.92 -111.36 -31.97
C SER A 2 56.73 -110.52 -30.97
N GLY A 3 56.96 -109.24 -31.30
CA GLY A 3 57.24 -108.13 -30.40
C GLY A 3 56.46 -106.91 -30.93
N LEU A 4 55.19 -106.67 -30.57
CA LEU A 4 54.67 -106.04 -29.34
C LEU A 4 54.99 -104.55 -29.13
N PHE A 5 54.96 -103.71 -30.18
CA PHE A 5 54.54 -102.30 -30.12
C PHE A 5 54.04 -101.80 -31.50
N PRO A 6 52.78 -101.33 -31.66
CA PRO A 6 52.44 -100.50 -32.81
C PRO A 6 53.10 -99.13 -32.62
N ARG A 7 54.03 -98.76 -33.53
CA ARG A 7 54.38 -97.35 -33.75
C ARG A 7 53.11 -96.66 -34.24
N VAL A 8 52.46 -95.89 -33.37
CA VAL A 8 51.54 -94.83 -33.79
C VAL A 8 52.43 -93.65 -34.18
N PRO A 9 52.55 -93.28 -35.47
CA PRO A 9 53.22 -92.04 -35.84
C PRO A 9 52.30 -90.89 -35.40
N THR A 10 52.64 -90.22 -34.30
CA THR A 10 52.10 -88.89 -34.05
C THR A 10 52.90 -87.94 -34.94
N PHE A 11 52.34 -87.52 -36.06
CA PHE A 11 52.86 -86.34 -36.76
C PHE A 11 52.66 -85.16 -35.82
N LEU A 12 53.74 -84.66 -35.22
CA LEU A 12 53.78 -83.37 -34.55
C LEU A 12 54.65 -82.48 -35.44
N ASP A 13 54.04 -81.57 -36.20
CA ASP A 13 54.81 -80.58 -36.96
C ASP A 13 55.29 -79.50 -36.00
N LEU A 14 56.60 -79.48 -35.74
CA LEU A 14 57.27 -78.56 -34.81
C LEU A 14 57.57 -77.18 -35.44
N ASN A 15 57.08 -76.90 -36.65
CA ASN A 15 57.45 -75.72 -37.45
C ASN A 15 56.29 -74.74 -37.72
N GLY A 16 55.38 -74.55 -36.77
CA GLY A 16 54.32 -73.54 -36.94
C GLY A 16 54.80 -72.10 -36.72
N PRO A 17 53.94 -71.11 -37.00
CA PRO A 17 54.30 -69.70 -36.97
C PRO A 17 54.54 -69.17 -35.54
N LYS A 18 55.14 -67.99 -35.44
CA LYS A 18 55.08 -67.14 -34.25
C LYS A 18 53.89 -66.20 -34.36
N LEU A 19 53.02 -66.18 -33.35
CA LEU A 19 51.98 -65.16 -33.23
C LEU A 19 52.56 -63.88 -32.60
N SER A 20 52.10 -62.72 -33.08
CA SER A 20 52.36 -61.41 -32.46
C SER A 20 51.22 -60.45 -32.79
N PHE A 21 50.92 -59.51 -31.90
CA PHE A 21 49.97 -58.43 -32.20
C PHE A 21 50.65 -57.29 -32.97
N ILE A 22 50.05 -56.89 -34.09
CA ILE A 22 50.42 -55.67 -34.83
C ILE A 22 49.57 -54.48 -34.39
N GLU A 23 48.41 -54.74 -33.79
CA GLU A 23 47.57 -53.73 -33.13
C GLU A 23 47.03 -54.33 -31.82
N GLN A 24 47.21 -53.58 -30.74
CA GLN A 24 46.81 -53.95 -29.38
C GLN A 24 45.55 -53.15 -29.02
N PRO A 25 44.57 -53.73 -28.30
CA PRO A 25 43.46 -52.95 -27.77
C PRO A 25 43.95 -51.84 -26.84
N VAL A 26 43.26 -50.72 -26.88
CA VAL A 26 43.52 -49.53 -26.06
C VAL A 26 42.30 -49.21 -25.21
N ASP A 27 42.52 -48.54 -24.10
CA ASP A 27 41.44 -48.07 -23.23
C ASP A 27 40.43 -47.21 -24.01
N ALA A 28 39.16 -47.31 -23.62
CA ALA A 28 38.08 -46.59 -24.27
C ALA A 28 37.15 -45.96 -23.24
N GLU A 29 36.51 -44.87 -23.64
CA GLU A 29 35.62 -44.12 -22.76
C GLU A 29 34.24 -43.97 -23.40
N THR A 30 33.21 -44.01 -22.57
CA THR A 30 31.84 -43.71 -22.97
C THR A 30 31.09 -43.06 -21.80
N ARG A 31 29.85 -42.66 -22.04
CA ARG A 31 28.95 -42.16 -21.00
C ARG A 31 27.71 -43.03 -20.90
N ASP A 32 27.18 -43.08 -19.69
CA ASP A 32 25.93 -43.75 -19.37
C ASP A 32 24.81 -43.28 -20.32
N GLY A 33 24.12 -44.22 -20.96
CA GLY A 33 23.09 -43.98 -21.98
C GLY A 33 23.57 -43.84 -23.44
N SER A 34 24.86 -43.56 -23.71
CA SER A 34 25.44 -43.73 -25.06
C SER A 34 25.98 -45.13 -25.26
N GLY A 35 26.71 -45.64 -24.27
CA GLY A 35 27.04 -47.05 -24.05
C GLY A 35 27.75 -47.80 -25.19
N ILE A 36 28.38 -47.11 -26.16
CA ILE A 36 29.02 -47.75 -27.32
C ILE A 36 30.53 -47.58 -27.24
N VAL A 37 31.25 -48.69 -27.37
CA VAL A 37 32.73 -48.76 -27.37
C VAL A 37 33.19 -49.83 -28.35
N SER A 38 34.30 -49.58 -29.05
CA SER A 38 34.98 -50.58 -29.87
C SER A 38 36.42 -50.80 -29.44
N PHE A 39 36.84 -52.07 -29.38
CA PHE A 39 38.22 -52.48 -29.17
C PHE A 39 38.75 -53.17 -30.42
N VAL A 40 39.99 -52.88 -30.79
CA VAL A 40 40.66 -53.46 -31.96
C VAL A 40 41.89 -54.24 -31.50
N GLY A 41 42.00 -55.49 -31.92
CA GLY A 41 43.16 -56.34 -31.67
C GLY A 41 43.47 -57.14 -32.92
N ILE A 42 44.61 -56.88 -33.54
CA ILE A 42 45.02 -57.52 -34.81
C ILE A 42 46.31 -58.28 -34.57
N ALA A 43 46.25 -59.60 -34.77
CA ALA A 43 47.41 -60.48 -34.69
C ALA A 43 47.90 -60.88 -36.08
N THR A 44 49.19 -61.21 -36.14
CA THR A 44 49.86 -61.74 -37.33
C THR A 44 50.62 -63.02 -36.99
N ALA A 45 50.81 -63.87 -38.00
CA ALA A 45 51.55 -65.12 -37.93
C ALA A 45 52.81 -64.98 -38.79
N THR A 46 54.00 -65.06 -38.18
CA THR A 46 55.29 -64.94 -38.87
C THR A 46 55.97 -66.31 -38.93
N PHE A 47 56.37 -66.74 -40.12
CA PHE A 47 57.01 -68.04 -40.37
C PHE A 47 58.54 -67.88 -40.48
N PRO A 48 59.35 -68.90 -40.11
CA PRO A 48 60.81 -68.88 -40.27
C PRO A 48 61.25 -68.70 -41.74
N GLU A 49 62.32 -67.91 -41.98
CA GLU A 49 62.79 -67.54 -43.33
C GLU A 49 63.30 -68.72 -44.19
N ASP A 50 63.61 -69.86 -43.58
CA ASP A 50 64.28 -71.01 -44.19
C ASP A 50 63.32 -72.09 -44.74
N GLN A 51 62.00 -71.86 -44.79
CA GLN A 51 60.99 -72.85 -45.21
C GLN A 51 60.22 -72.54 -46.51
N LEU A 52 60.93 -72.29 -47.61
CA LEU A 52 60.36 -71.90 -48.92
C LEU A 52 59.27 -72.82 -49.53
N LEU A 53 59.17 -74.10 -49.12
CA LEU A 53 58.16 -75.07 -49.60
C LEU A 53 56.89 -75.14 -48.72
N LYS A 54 56.84 -74.43 -47.59
CA LYS A 54 55.69 -74.37 -46.66
C LYS A 54 55.19 -72.92 -46.42
N ASN A 55 55.70 -71.95 -47.19
CA ASN A 55 55.44 -70.52 -47.03
C ASN A 55 54.05 -70.05 -47.53
N GLU A 56 53.21 -70.93 -48.07
CA GLU A 56 51.81 -70.62 -48.32
C GLU A 56 51.05 -70.81 -47.00
N ASN A 57 50.84 -69.70 -46.28
CA ASN A 57 50.02 -69.67 -45.06
C ASN A 57 48.62 -70.25 -45.36
N SER A 58 48.42 -71.52 -45.04
CA SER A 58 47.19 -72.28 -45.33
C SER A 58 46.31 -72.49 -44.09
N GLY A 59 46.73 -71.99 -42.92
CA GLY A 59 45.93 -71.88 -41.70
C GLY A 59 45.40 -70.45 -41.48
N TYR A 60 44.79 -70.19 -40.32
CA TYR A 60 44.29 -68.86 -39.96
C TYR A 60 44.37 -68.60 -38.46
N ILE A 61 44.27 -67.33 -38.06
CA ILE A 61 44.24 -66.93 -36.66
C ILE A 61 42.79 -66.85 -36.20
N ALA A 62 42.43 -67.62 -35.17
CA ALA A 62 41.15 -67.52 -34.49
C ALA A 62 41.24 -66.47 -33.37
N TYR A 63 40.24 -65.59 -33.29
CA TYR A 63 40.15 -64.53 -32.28
C TYR A 63 39.08 -64.88 -31.26
N ARG A 64 39.34 -64.61 -29.98
CA ARG A 64 38.38 -64.78 -28.88
C ARG A 64 38.52 -63.64 -27.89
N TRP A 65 37.51 -62.79 -27.80
CA TRP A 65 37.48 -61.70 -26.83
C TRP A 65 37.03 -62.16 -25.45
N TYR A 66 37.64 -61.59 -24.41
CA TYR A 66 37.32 -61.87 -23.02
C TYR A 66 36.96 -60.58 -22.29
N ARG A 67 35.97 -60.65 -21.38
CA ARG A 67 35.57 -59.59 -20.45
C ARG A 67 35.81 -60.07 -19.03
N ASN A 68 36.66 -59.37 -18.27
CA ASN A 68 37.05 -59.75 -16.90
C ASN A 68 37.51 -61.22 -16.76
N GLY A 69 38.11 -61.79 -17.82
CA GLY A 69 38.57 -63.18 -17.87
C GLY A 69 37.53 -64.20 -18.36
N GLU A 70 36.28 -63.80 -18.62
CA GLU A 70 35.24 -64.66 -19.19
C GLU A 70 35.14 -64.49 -20.72
N LEU A 71 34.94 -65.59 -21.44
CA LEU A 71 34.81 -65.58 -22.90
C LEU A 71 33.53 -64.85 -23.33
N LEU A 72 33.65 -63.92 -24.27
CA LEU A 72 32.50 -63.26 -24.90
C LEU A 72 31.98 -64.04 -26.11
N THR A 73 30.67 -63.97 -26.30
CA THR A 73 29.97 -64.45 -27.50
C THR A 73 29.10 -63.34 -28.05
N ASP A 74 28.94 -63.30 -29.38
CA ASP A 74 28.07 -62.32 -30.02
C ASP A 74 26.62 -62.40 -29.49
N SER A 75 26.04 -61.24 -29.25
CA SER A 75 24.69 -61.05 -28.71
C SER A 75 24.13 -59.71 -29.18
N VAL A 76 22.98 -59.28 -28.64
CA VAL A 76 22.41 -57.96 -28.96
C VAL A 76 23.37 -56.81 -28.58
N ASN A 77 24.16 -56.98 -27.52
CA ASN A 77 25.03 -55.94 -26.97
C ASN A 77 26.51 -56.17 -27.23
N VAL A 78 26.87 -57.25 -27.94
CA VAL A 78 28.25 -57.68 -28.20
C VAL A 78 28.35 -58.11 -29.66
N VAL A 79 29.18 -57.44 -30.44
CA VAL A 79 29.36 -57.72 -31.87
C VAL A 79 30.84 -57.92 -32.17
N GLY A 80 31.20 -59.01 -32.86
CA GLY A 80 32.58 -59.26 -33.29
C GLY A 80 33.46 -59.94 -32.24
N ALA A 81 32.89 -60.64 -31.25
CA ALA A 81 33.60 -61.34 -30.19
C ALA A 81 34.57 -62.44 -30.67
N ALA A 82 34.43 -62.90 -31.92
CA ALA A 82 35.33 -63.82 -32.59
C ALA A 82 36.13 -63.20 -33.75
N THR A 83 36.27 -61.86 -33.77
CA THR A 83 36.92 -61.11 -34.86
C THR A 83 38.01 -60.17 -34.33
N THR A 84 38.66 -59.43 -35.22
CA THR A 84 39.67 -58.41 -34.87
C THR A 84 39.09 -57.18 -34.17
N THR A 85 37.77 -56.98 -34.22
CA THR A 85 37.10 -55.81 -33.66
C THR A 85 35.91 -56.23 -32.83
N LEU A 86 35.93 -55.89 -31.54
CA LEU A 86 34.82 -56.07 -30.62
C LEU A 86 34.08 -54.75 -30.47
N THR A 87 32.77 -54.72 -30.72
CA THR A 87 31.92 -53.56 -30.43
C THR A 87 30.89 -53.94 -29.36
N LEU A 88 30.81 -53.11 -28.33
CA LEU A 88 29.87 -53.24 -27.22
C LEU A 88 28.82 -52.14 -27.30
N TYR A 89 27.58 -52.47 -26.93
CA TYR A 89 26.45 -51.55 -26.88
C TYR A 89 25.78 -51.60 -25.51
N GLY A 90 25.13 -50.49 -25.13
CA GLY A 90 24.34 -50.41 -23.90
C GLY A 90 25.16 -50.52 -22.62
N LEU A 91 26.43 -50.08 -22.64
CA LEU A 91 27.23 -49.96 -21.42
C LEU A 91 26.64 -48.90 -20.48
N GLU A 92 26.47 -49.27 -19.22
CA GLU A 92 25.95 -48.42 -18.14
C GLU A 92 27.05 -48.15 -17.10
N SER A 93 26.81 -47.23 -16.16
CA SER A 93 27.78 -46.89 -15.11
C SER A 93 28.26 -48.08 -14.26
N SER A 94 27.48 -49.16 -14.18
CA SER A 94 27.89 -50.42 -13.54
C SER A 94 28.98 -51.20 -14.30
N ASP A 95 29.21 -50.86 -15.57
CA ASP A 95 30.23 -51.44 -16.44
C ASP A 95 31.57 -50.69 -16.39
N ASP A 96 31.71 -49.66 -15.54
CA ASP A 96 32.94 -48.90 -15.38
C ASP A 96 34.12 -49.79 -14.92
N ARG A 97 35.29 -49.57 -15.52
CA ARG A 97 36.56 -50.29 -15.28
C ARG A 97 36.53 -51.78 -15.62
N MET A 98 35.61 -52.22 -16.48
CA MET A 98 35.68 -53.59 -16.99
C MET A 98 36.83 -53.75 -17.97
N ASN A 99 37.48 -54.91 -17.89
CA ASN A 99 38.71 -55.22 -18.60
C ASN A 99 38.44 -56.13 -19.80
N PHE A 100 39.06 -55.82 -20.94
CA PHE A 100 38.93 -56.54 -22.21
C PHE A 100 40.29 -56.91 -22.77
N PHE A 101 40.42 -58.14 -23.27
CA PHE A 101 41.58 -58.58 -24.04
C PHE A 101 41.13 -59.58 -25.10
N VAL A 102 41.92 -59.74 -26.15
CA VAL A 102 41.70 -60.77 -27.17
C VAL A 102 42.78 -61.84 -27.07
N ARG A 103 42.35 -63.09 -27.01
CA ARG A 103 43.21 -64.26 -27.12
C ARG A 103 43.18 -64.73 -28.56
N VAL A 104 44.35 -65.01 -29.10
CA VAL A 104 44.50 -65.57 -30.43
C VAL A 104 45.16 -66.94 -30.40
N ASP A 105 44.66 -67.82 -31.26
CA ASP A 105 45.17 -69.17 -31.48
C ASP A 105 45.37 -69.37 -32.98
N TYR A 106 46.41 -70.09 -33.37
CA TYR A 106 46.59 -70.42 -34.78
C TYR A 106 45.90 -71.75 -35.07
N VAL A 107 44.93 -71.74 -35.99
CA VAL A 107 44.27 -72.97 -36.44
C VAL A 107 45.15 -73.58 -37.53
N PRO A 108 45.84 -74.71 -37.25
CA PRO A 108 46.77 -75.33 -38.19
C PRO A 108 46.02 -75.99 -39.34
N SER A 109 46.69 -76.15 -40.49
CA SER A 109 46.17 -76.88 -41.65
C SER A 109 46.94 -78.18 -41.94
N ALA A 110 48.10 -78.39 -41.30
CA ALA A 110 49.02 -79.51 -41.54
C ALA A 110 48.48 -80.91 -41.16
N TYR A 111 47.33 -80.98 -40.49
CA TYR A 111 46.72 -82.22 -40.03
C TYR A 111 45.48 -82.64 -40.84
N GLU A 112 45.18 -81.87 -41.90
CA GLU A 112 44.21 -82.20 -42.93
C GLU A 112 44.92 -82.20 -44.29
N ASP A 113 44.61 -81.24 -45.18
CA ASP A 113 45.17 -81.13 -46.54
C ASP A 113 46.17 -79.96 -46.71
N GLY A 114 46.52 -79.24 -45.63
CA GLY A 114 47.40 -78.07 -45.67
C GLY A 114 48.83 -78.31 -45.20
N THR A 115 49.59 -77.22 -44.99
CA THR A 115 51.06 -77.25 -44.78
C THR A 115 51.53 -76.58 -43.48
N THR A 116 50.64 -75.97 -42.70
CA THR A 116 51.02 -75.15 -41.52
C THR A 116 50.67 -75.82 -40.19
N GLY A 117 51.66 -75.95 -39.29
CA GLY A 117 51.50 -76.50 -37.94
C GLY A 117 51.05 -75.47 -36.89
N ASN A 118 50.84 -75.92 -35.66
CA ASN A 118 50.44 -75.09 -34.51
C ASN A 118 51.47 -73.99 -34.20
N ALA A 119 51.02 -72.79 -33.81
CA ALA A 119 51.96 -71.77 -33.38
C ALA A 119 52.60 -72.16 -32.04
N TYR A 120 53.91 -71.96 -31.90
CA TYR A 120 54.62 -72.42 -30.69
C TYR A 120 54.33 -71.56 -29.44
N ASN A 121 53.75 -70.38 -29.62
CA ASN A 121 53.40 -69.44 -28.56
C ASN A 121 51.88 -69.23 -28.43
N GLU A 122 51.08 -70.19 -28.90
CA GLU A 122 49.63 -70.17 -28.71
C GLU A 122 49.21 -70.86 -27.40
N PRO A 123 48.10 -70.41 -26.77
CA PRO A 123 47.39 -69.16 -27.06
C PRO A 123 48.26 -67.92 -26.72
N LEU A 124 48.09 -66.84 -27.49
CA LEU A 124 48.70 -65.54 -27.21
C LEU A 124 47.62 -64.53 -26.81
N ASP A 125 47.79 -63.88 -25.65
CA ASP A 125 46.90 -62.81 -25.19
C ASP A 125 47.43 -61.44 -25.61
N SER A 126 46.53 -60.53 -25.96
CA SER A 126 46.81 -59.11 -26.12
C SER A 126 47.16 -58.46 -24.77
N ASN A 127 47.51 -57.18 -24.77
CA ASN A 127 47.37 -56.37 -23.55
C ASN A 127 45.90 -56.30 -23.10
N THR A 128 45.67 -55.86 -21.87
CA THR A 128 44.34 -55.56 -21.36
C THR A 128 44.01 -54.10 -21.60
N ALA A 129 42.84 -53.85 -22.18
CA ALA A 129 42.22 -52.53 -22.25
C ALA A 129 41.06 -52.44 -21.26
N THR A 130 40.72 -51.23 -20.84
CA THR A 130 39.64 -50.95 -19.90
C THR A 130 38.58 -50.07 -20.54
N VAL A 131 37.35 -50.13 -20.03
CA VAL A 131 36.31 -49.14 -20.36
C VAL A 131 36.06 -48.20 -19.19
N ALA A 132 36.06 -46.89 -19.43
CA ALA A 132 35.57 -45.91 -18.49
C ALA A 132 34.13 -45.51 -18.87
N VAL A 133 33.17 -45.68 -17.96
CA VAL A 133 31.77 -45.28 -18.19
C VAL A 133 31.42 -44.12 -17.26
N PHE A 134 31.41 -42.90 -17.80
CA PHE A 134 31.10 -41.70 -17.03
C PHE A 134 29.59 -41.63 -16.73
N PRO A 135 29.19 -41.32 -15.48
CA PRO A 135 27.78 -41.14 -15.16
C PRO A 135 27.22 -39.91 -15.88
N ILE A 136 25.89 -39.84 -15.95
CA ILE A 136 25.18 -38.63 -16.36
C ILE A 136 24.36 -38.10 -15.19
N PHE A 137 24.03 -36.82 -15.21
CA PHE A 137 23.05 -36.27 -14.28
C PHE A 137 22.07 -35.34 -14.99
N ARG A 138 20.91 -35.12 -14.37
CA ARG A 138 19.87 -34.22 -14.87
C ARG A 138 19.23 -33.43 -13.74
N ILE A 139 18.88 -32.20 -14.05
CA ILE A 139 18.06 -31.36 -13.17
C ILE A 139 16.60 -31.81 -13.32
N ILE A 140 15.96 -32.16 -12.20
CA ILE A 140 14.59 -32.68 -12.15
C ILE A 140 13.59 -31.69 -11.53
N ASP A 141 14.08 -30.70 -10.78
CA ASP A 141 13.28 -29.57 -10.32
C ASP A 141 14.02 -28.26 -10.58
N GLN A 142 13.33 -27.32 -11.21
CA GLN A 142 13.86 -26.01 -11.61
C GLN A 142 13.41 -24.95 -10.60
N PRO A 143 14.22 -23.90 -10.36
CA PRO A 143 13.76 -22.75 -9.58
C PRO A 143 12.55 -22.10 -10.27
N LYS A 144 11.64 -21.53 -9.47
CA LYS A 144 10.38 -20.94 -9.94
C LYS A 144 10.34 -19.46 -9.65
N ASP A 145 9.65 -18.71 -10.51
CA ASP A 145 9.43 -17.28 -10.33
C ASP A 145 8.77 -16.98 -8.98
N LEU A 146 9.20 -15.90 -8.33
CA LEU A 146 8.73 -15.47 -7.02
C LEU A 146 8.62 -13.94 -6.95
N THR A 147 7.52 -13.45 -6.38
CA THR A 147 7.36 -12.04 -6.03
C THR A 147 7.41 -11.89 -4.50
N VAL A 148 8.25 -10.98 -4.01
CA VAL A 148 8.39 -10.64 -2.59
C VAL A 148 8.36 -9.12 -2.40
N VAL A 149 8.15 -8.67 -1.17
CA VAL A 149 8.38 -7.26 -0.79
C VAL A 149 9.86 -7.13 -0.40
N GLU A 150 10.46 -5.96 -0.61
CA GLU A 150 11.81 -5.68 -0.09
C GLU A 150 11.94 -6.04 1.40
N ASN A 151 13.13 -6.49 1.79
CA ASN A 151 13.46 -7.01 3.12
C ASN A 151 12.71 -8.29 3.54
N ILE A 152 11.89 -8.89 2.66
CA ILE A 152 11.30 -10.21 2.87
C ILE A 152 12.17 -11.29 2.23
N PRO A 153 12.44 -12.42 2.91
CA PRO A 153 13.24 -13.50 2.35
C PRO A 153 12.51 -14.21 1.21
N ALA A 154 13.21 -14.36 0.08
CA ALA A 154 12.87 -15.24 -1.02
C ALA A 154 13.61 -16.58 -0.87
N VAL A 155 12.96 -17.69 -1.23
CA VAL A 155 13.56 -19.02 -1.19
C VAL A 155 13.42 -19.69 -2.57
N PHE A 156 14.55 -20.14 -3.12
CA PHE A 156 14.62 -20.90 -4.36
C PHE A 156 15.17 -22.29 -4.10
N SER A 157 14.64 -23.30 -4.80
CA SER A 157 15.08 -24.68 -4.71
C SER A 157 15.49 -25.22 -6.08
N VAL A 158 16.42 -26.17 -6.08
CA VAL A 158 16.82 -26.96 -7.24
C VAL A 158 17.03 -28.41 -6.81
N ASP A 159 16.67 -29.36 -7.67
CA ASP A 159 16.98 -30.77 -7.44
C ASP A 159 17.51 -31.45 -8.70
N ALA A 160 18.44 -32.39 -8.49
CA ALA A 160 19.12 -33.10 -9.57
C ALA A 160 19.48 -34.52 -9.12
N ILE A 161 19.51 -35.44 -10.08
CA ILE A 161 19.81 -36.86 -9.87
C ILE A 161 20.86 -37.36 -10.87
N THR A 162 21.68 -38.29 -10.42
CA THR A 162 22.74 -38.98 -11.17
C THR A 162 22.28 -40.36 -11.64
N SER A 163 22.89 -40.92 -12.69
CA SER A 163 22.55 -42.24 -13.23
C SER A 163 23.07 -43.41 -12.38
N ASN A 164 24.06 -43.16 -11.53
CA ASN A 164 24.75 -44.13 -10.68
C ASN A 164 24.48 -43.92 -9.17
N ASN A 165 23.54 -43.03 -8.81
CA ASN A 165 23.20 -42.65 -7.43
C ASN A 165 24.34 -41.95 -6.65
N SER A 166 25.30 -41.30 -7.31
CA SER A 166 26.30 -40.43 -6.68
C SER A 166 25.77 -39.00 -6.45
N ASP A 167 24.50 -38.85 -6.05
CA ASP A 167 23.84 -37.55 -5.87
C ASP A 167 24.52 -36.67 -4.81
N SER A 168 25.23 -37.29 -3.85
CA SER A 168 26.00 -36.58 -2.82
C SER A 168 27.21 -35.83 -3.37
N ASP A 169 27.67 -36.19 -4.57
CA ASP A 169 28.84 -35.59 -5.22
C ASP A 169 28.47 -34.38 -6.09
N LEU A 170 27.17 -34.04 -6.16
CA LEU A 170 26.68 -32.85 -6.84
C LEU A 170 27.07 -31.58 -6.07
N ILE A 171 27.63 -30.63 -6.81
CA ILE A 171 28.05 -29.33 -6.30
C ILE A 171 27.12 -28.26 -6.88
N TYR A 172 26.65 -27.37 -6.02
CA TYR A 172 25.71 -26.30 -6.38
C TYR A 172 26.40 -24.94 -6.31
N GLN A 173 26.01 -24.02 -7.20
CA GLN A 173 26.38 -22.62 -7.16
C GLN A 173 25.23 -21.78 -7.70
N TRP A 174 24.57 -21.05 -6.81
CA TRP A 174 23.55 -20.08 -7.19
C TRP A 174 24.17 -18.81 -7.76
N ASN A 175 23.49 -18.23 -8.74
CA ASN A 175 23.86 -17.02 -9.43
C ASN A 175 22.69 -16.03 -9.41
N LEU A 176 23.00 -14.74 -9.26
CA LEU A 176 22.05 -13.63 -9.37
C LEU A 176 22.50 -12.75 -10.53
N ASN A 177 21.62 -12.52 -11.51
CA ASN A 177 21.93 -11.76 -12.72
C ASN A 177 23.22 -12.26 -13.42
N GLY A 178 23.41 -13.58 -13.44
CA GLY A 178 24.58 -14.24 -14.02
C GLY A 178 25.87 -14.18 -13.19
N GLN A 179 25.85 -13.54 -12.01
CA GLN A 179 27.01 -13.47 -11.11
C GLN A 179 26.89 -14.46 -9.95
N PRO A 180 27.98 -15.15 -9.56
CA PRO A 180 27.95 -16.14 -8.50
C PRO A 180 27.71 -15.49 -7.13
N LEU A 181 26.75 -16.04 -6.38
CA LEU A 181 26.44 -15.61 -5.03
C LEU A 181 27.39 -16.22 -3.99
N THR A 182 27.71 -15.45 -2.97
CA THR A 182 28.48 -15.89 -1.78
C THR A 182 27.64 -15.66 -0.53
N ASP A 183 27.60 -16.65 0.36
CA ASP A 183 26.89 -16.52 1.64
C ASP A 183 27.51 -15.43 2.52
N ASP A 184 26.66 -14.55 3.06
CA ASP A 184 27.01 -13.51 4.03
C ASP A 184 26.48 -13.81 5.44
N GLY A 185 25.70 -14.88 5.59
CA GLY A 185 25.08 -15.31 6.85
C GLY A 185 23.84 -14.50 7.27
N VAL A 186 23.41 -13.53 6.47
CA VAL A 186 22.27 -12.63 6.78
C VAL A 186 21.31 -12.54 5.60
N SER A 187 21.78 -12.00 4.48
CA SER A 187 20.99 -11.70 3.28
C SER A 187 21.08 -12.79 2.24
N ILE A 188 22.18 -13.54 2.19
CA ILE A 188 22.41 -14.67 1.27
C ILE A 188 22.84 -15.88 2.11
N ILE A 189 22.04 -16.94 2.06
CA ILE A 189 22.27 -18.19 2.77
C ILE A 189 22.00 -19.36 1.83
N GLY A 190 22.93 -20.32 1.75
CA GLY A 190 22.76 -21.53 0.96
C GLY A 190 23.19 -21.38 -0.51
N SER A 191 24.05 -20.42 -0.85
CA SER A 191 24.51 -20.19 -2.23
C SER A 191 25.21 -21.38 -2.88
N ARG A 192 25.65 -22.36 -2.07
CA ARG A 192 26.24 -23.63 -2.52
C ARG A 192 25.43 -24.87 -2.12
N SER A 193 24.12 -24.73 -1.95
CA SER A 193 23.22 -25.80 -1.54
C SER A 193 22.03 -25.96 -2.49
N LYS A 194 21.20 -26.98 -2.27
CA LYS A 194 19.95 -27.20 -3.02
C LYS A 194 18.92 -26.09 -2.80
N GLU A 195 19.04 -25.33 -1.71
CA GLU A 195 18.15 -24.22 -1.37
C GLU A 195 18.94 -22.91 -1.21
N LEU A 196 18.47 -21.85 -1.86
CA LEU A 196 18.96 -20.48 -1.67
C LEU A 196 17.91 -19.68 -0.92
N ARG A 197 18.30 -19.04 0.18
CA ARG A 197 17.52 -17.98 0.83
C ARG A 197 18.19 -16.63 0.59
N ILE A 198 17.46 -15.70 -0.02
CA ILE A 198 17.96 -14.37 -0.38
C ILE A 198 17.03 -13.25 0.13
N ILE A 199 17.59 -12.18 0.69
CA ILE A 199 16.89 -10.94 1.09
C ILE A 199 17.46 -9.79 0.27
N ARG A 200 16.58 -8.95 -0.31
CA ARG A 200 16.95 -7.79 -1.13
C ARG A 200 16.37 -6.51 -0.52
N THR A 201 17.16 -5.44 -0.50
CA THR A 201 16.81 -4.15 0.14
C THR A 201 16.36 -3.09 -0.88
N THR A 202 16.43 -3.41 -2.16
CA THR A 202 16.02 -2.56 -3.28
C THR A 202 14.99 -3.31 -4.10
N PHE A 203 13.92 -2.64 -4.50
CA PHE A 203 12.96 -3.20 -5.44
C PHE A 203 13.63 -3.35 -6.83
N ALA A 204 13.52 -4.54 -7.41
CA ALA A 204 14.18 -4.94 -8.66
C ALA A 204 13.55 -6.26 -9.15
N LEU A 205 13.76 -6.64 -10.41
CA LEU A 205 13.48 -8.00 -10.88
C LEU A 205 14.82 -8.60 -11.19
N GLU A 206 15.23 -9.53 -10.35
CA GLU A 206 16.50 -10.19 -10.49
C GLU A 206 16.28 -11.57 -11.09
N LYS A 207 17.32 -12.11 -11.73
CA LYS A 207 17.31 -13.45 -12.31
C LYS A 207 18.12 -14.37 -11.42
N VAL A 208 17.49 -15.44 -10.97
CA VAL A 208 18.10 -16.45 -10.12
C VAL A 208 18.28 -17.72 -10.93
N SER A 209 19.49 -18.26 -10.96
CA SER A 209 19.79 -19.55 -11.58
C SER A 209 20.80 -20.32 -10.72
N CYS A 210 20.87 -21.64 -10.90
CA CYS A 210 21.86 -22.48 -10.24
C CYS A 210 22.68 -23.23 -11.28
N THR A 211 24.00 -23.22 -11.11
CA THR A 211 24.90 -24.13 -11.79
C THR A 211 25.09 -25.36 -10.92
N VAL A 212 24.83 -26.55 -11.48
CA VAL A 212 25.04 -27.84 -10.84
C VAL A 212 26.18 -28.54 -11.56
N SER A 213 27.17 -29.03 -10.83
CA SER A 213 28.31 -29.76 -11.40
C SER A 213 28.56 -31.07 -10.68
N HIS A 214 29.24 -31.98 -11.39
CA HIS A 214 29.63 -33.29 -10.88
C HIS A 214 31.05 -33.61 -11.34
N PRO A 215 31.94 -34.13 -10.48
CA PRO A 215 33.37 -34.24 -10.77
C PRO A 215 33.71 -35.17 -11.95
N THR A 216 32.88 -36.18 -12.22
CA THR A 216 33.15 -37.21 -13.23
C THR A 216 32.03 -37.39 -14.26
N ALA A 217 30.92 -36.64 -14.15
CA ALA A 217 29.79 -36.86 -15.07
C ALA A 217 30.03 -36.23 -16.44
N GLN A 218 29.32 -36.71 -17.46
CA GLN A 218 29.34 -36.13 -18.81
C GLN A 218 27.92 -35.84 -19.33
N PRO A 219 27.49 -34.57 -19.43
CA PRO A 219 28.26 -33.34 -19.18
C PRO A 219 28.58 -33.15 -17.69
N GLY A 220 29.71 -32.50 -17.39
CA GLY A 220 30.16 -32.26 -16.01
C GLY A 220 29.44 -31.10 -15.31
N THR A 221 28.72 -30.27 -16.07
CA THR A 221 28.00 -29.10 -15.56
C THR A 221 26.69 -28.91 -16.33
N LEU A 222 25.62 -28.59 -15.61
CA LEU A 222 24.34 -28.13 -16.13
C LEU A 222 23.91 -26.85 -15.41
N THR A 223 23.22 -25.96 -16.11
CA THR A 223 22.62 -24.75 -15.51
C THR A 223 21.11 -24.90 -15.53
N THR A 224 20.44 -24.48 -14.44
CA THR A 224 18.98 -24.42 -14.37
C THR A 224 18.42 -23.42 -15.41
N THR A 225 17.11 -23.46 -15.60
CA THR A 225 16.40 -22.29 -16.16
C THR A 225 16.55 -21.09 -15.22
N GLU A 226 16.40 -19.87 -15.76
CA GLU A 226 16.35 -18.65 -14.94
C GLU A 226 14.95 -18.50 -14.32
N ALA A 227 14.91 -18.32 -13.01
CA ALA A 227 13.71 -17.90 -12.28
C ALA A 227 13.76 -16.39 -12.02
N LYS A 228 12.59 -15.74 -12.06
CA LYS A 228 12.43 -14.34 -11.74
C LYS A 228 12.25 -14.12 -10.24
N LEU A 229 13.00 -13.19 -9.67
CA LEU A 229 12.82 -12.67 -8.32
C LEU A 229 12.30 -11.24 -8.42
N ASP A 230 10.98 -11.05 -8.32
CA ASP A 230 10.32 -9.75 -8.38
C ASP A 230 10.20 -9.13 -6.98
N ILE A 231 11.03 -8.14 -6.70
CA ILE A 231 11.04 -7.43 -5.42
C ILE A 231 10.23 -6.15 -5.57
N THR A 232 9.14 -6.07 -4.84
CA THR A 232 8.24 -4.91 -4.81
C THR A 232 8.61 -3.96 -3.65
N PRO A 233 8.46 -2.64 -3.80
CA PRO A 233 8.79 -1.69 -2.74
C PRO A 233 7.91 -1.89 -1.52
N ALA A 234 8.46 -1.70 -0.32
CA ALA A 234 7.64 -1.79 0.88
C ALA A 234 6.70 -0.61 0.93
N ARG A 235 5.42 -0.90 1.12
CA ARG A 235 4.40 0.14 1.24
C ARG A 235 4.62 0.91 2.54
N VAL A 236 4.46 2.23 2.46
CA VAL A 236 4.41 3.11 3.63
C VAL A 236 2.97 3.59 3.71
N VAL A 237 2.09 2.75 4.24
CA VAL A 237 0.66 3.08 4.31
C VAL A 237 0.38 3.90 5.56
N LEU A 238 -0.29 5.03 5.37
CA LEU A 238 -0.88 5.84 6.43
C LEU A 238 -2.39 5.89 6.23
N SER A 239 -3.13 5.35 7.19
CA SER A 239 -4.59 5.42 7.24
C SER A 239 -5.03 6.65 8.03
N TYR A 240 -6.22 7.14 7.72
CA TYR A 240 -6.84 8.23 8.46
C TYR A 240 -8.32 8.00 8.69
N GLU A 241 -8.83 8.61 9.76
CA GLU A 241 -10.24 8.77 10.07
C GLU A 241 -10.47 10.24 10.47
N LYS A 242 -11.46 10.89 9.86
CA LYS A 242 -11.84 12.28 10.13
C LYS A 242 -13.29 12.33 10.57
N PHE A 243 -13.56 12.95 11.70
CA PHE A 243 -14.89 13.04 12.27
C PHE A 243 -15.03 14.28 13.18
N SER A 244 -16.27 14.61 13.51
CA SER A 244 -16.58 15.62 14.52
C SER A 244 -16.59 14.98 15.91
N GLU A 245 -16.05 15.67 16.91
CA GLU A 245 -16.15 15.26 18.33
C GLU A 245 -17.45 15.76 19.01
N GLY A 246 -18.37 16.39 18.25
CA GLY A 246 -19.56 17.08 18.74
C GLY A 246 -19.25 18.52 19.17
N SER A 247 -20.02 19.50 18.68
CA SER A 247 -19.85 20.91 19.08
C SER A 247 -21.09 21.75 18.81
N ASP A 248 -21.35 22.72 19.69
CA ASP A 248 -22.40 23.74 19.50
C ASP A 248 -21.92 24.96 18.69
N GLU A 249 -22.83 25.93 18.55
CA GLU A 249 -22.76 27.11 17.68
C GLU A 249 -21.62 28.09 18.01
N ASN A 250 -20.91 27.91 19.14
CA ASN A 250 -19.85 28.80 19.61
C ASN A 250 -18.43 28.31 19.31
N GLY A 251 -18.28 27.13 18.70
CA GLY A 251 -16.95 26.55 18.48
C GLY A 251 -16.46 25.69 19.64
N ASP A 252 -17.31 25.36 20.61
CA ASP A 252 -16.94 24.58 21.80
C ASP A 252 -17.28 23.09 21.65
N GLU A 253 -16.41 22.22 22.13
CA GLU A 253 -16.46 20.76 22.01
C GLU A 253 -17.04 20.18 23.32
N ILE A 254 -18.36 19.94 23.41
CA ILE A 254 -19.12 18.75 23.94
C ILE A 254 -20.66 18.94 23.72
N ILE A 255 -21.39 17.83 23.58
CA ILE A 255 -22.84 17.53 23.63
C ILE A 255 -23.44 17.21 22.26
N SER A 256 -23.29 15.95 21.85
CA SER A 256 -24.08 15.34 20.78
C SER A 256 -25.23 14.52 21.38
N ASN A 257 -26.31 15.20 21.78
CA ASN A 257 -27.65 14.68 21.48
C ASN A 257 -28.14 15.50 20.28
N LYS A 258 -27.76 15.08 19.07
CA LYS A 258 -28.37 15.66 17.87
C LYS A 258 -29.76 15.05 17.76
N ASP A 259 -30.78 15.87 17.98
CA ASP A 259 -32.16 15.43 17.85
C ASP A 259 -32.38 14.82 16.45
N PRO A 260 -33.09 13.68 16.35
CA PRO A 260 -33.44 13.10 15.07
C PRO A 260 -34.25 14.11 14.24
N PHE A 261 -33.81 14.38 13.01
CA PHE A 261 -34.55 15.24 12.09
C PHE A 261 -35.28 14.40 11.04
N TYR A 262 -36.40 14.94 10.55
CA TYR A 262 -37.23 14.30 9.54
C TYR A 262 -36.83 14.81 8.16
N GLU A 263 -36.53 13.91 7.24
CA GLU A 263 -36.37 14.25 5.82
C GLU A 263 -37.60 13.77 5.05
N TYR A 264 -38.23 14.67 4.29
CA TYR A 264 -39.47 14.41 3.56
C TYR A 264 -39.22 14.34 2.06
N PHE A 265 -39.78 13.33 1.39
CA PHE A 265 -39.62 13.11 -0.03
C PHE A 265 -40.91 12.52 -0.63
N ASN A 266 -40.96 12.38 -1.96
CA ASN A 266 -42.12 11.85 -2.69
C ASN A 266 -43.43 12.59 -2.37
N LYS A 267 -43.43 13.91 -2.56
CA LYS A 267 -44.62 14.77 -2.37
C LYS A 267 -45.79 14.29 -3.23
N ASP A 268 -46.90 13.99 -2.58
CA ASP A 268 -48.17 13.60 -3.22
C ASP A 268 -49.27 14.52 -2.70
N THR A 269 -49.83 15.37 -3.57
CA THR A 269 -50.86 16.35 -3.20
C THR A 269 -52.20 15.91 -3.75
N ARG A 270 -53.21 15.91 -2.90
CA ARG A 270 -54.57 15.53 -3.29
C ARG A 270 -55.60 16.53 -2.88
N THR A 271 -56.54 16.73 -3.79
CA THR A 271 -57.57 17.75 -3.65
C THR A 271 -58.60 17.36 -2.60
N GLY A 272 -58.79 18.25 -1.63
CA GLY A 272 -59.85 18.18 -0.64
C GLY A 272 -61.21 18.38 -1.30
N THR A 273 -62.12 17.40 -1.21
CA THR A 273 -63.51 17.57 -1.71
C THR A 273 -64.52 17.41 -0.58
N GLY A 274 -65.62 18.16 -0.64
CA GLY A 274 -66.75 17.99 0.28
C GLY A 274 -67.44 19.30 0.64
N ASN A 275 -68.75 19.40 0.37
CA ASN A 275 -69.61 20.39 1.01
C ASN A 275 -69.75 19.99 2.48
N PHE A 276 -69.06 20.71 3.36
CA PHE A 276 -69.01 20.45 4.79
C PHE A 276 -70.33 20.77 5.50
N ASN A 277 -71.34 19.96 5.27
CA ASN A 277 -72.61 20.05 5.97
C ASN A 277 -72.64 19.16 7.24
N GLN A 278 -71.61 18.30 7.42
CA GLN A 278 -71.37 17.40 8.57
C GLN A 278 -69.88 17.06 8.71
N LYS A 279 -69.53 16.25 9.72
CA LYS A 279 -68.19 15.65 9.92
C LYS A 279 -67.74 14.83 8.68
N PRO A 280 -66.55 15.08 8.09
CA PRO A 280 -66.11 14.49 6.81
C PRO A 280 -66.14 12.95 6.78
N SER A 281 -65.75 12.30 7.87
CA SER A 281 -65.86 10.84 8.03
C SER A 281 -67.30 10.31 8.05
N CYS A 282 -68.32 11.15 8.24
CA CYS A 282 -69.73 10.78 8.19
C CYS A 282 -70.33 10.85 6.77
N ILE A 283 -69.68 11.55 5.83
CA ILE A 283 -70.22 11.85 4.49
C ILE A 283 -69.40 11.23 3.34
N GLY A 284 -68.43 10.35 3.64
CA GLY A 284 -67.73 9.55 2.63
C GLY A 284 -66.93 10.36 1.61
N VAL A 285 -66.17 11.37 2.07
CA VAL A 285 -65.26 12.14 1.21
C VAL A 285 -64.03 11.34 0.80
N SER A 286 -63.41 11.67 -0.34
CA SER A 286 -62.32 10.87 -0.91
C SER A 286 -60.91 11.30 -0.47
N ASN A 287 -60.61 12.60 -0.36
CA ASN A 287 -59.32 13.07 0.14
C ASN A 287 -59.51 14.40 0.85
N GLY A 288 -58.70 14.70 1.85
CA GLY A 288 -58.59 16.04 2.41
C GLY A 288 -58.02 16.08 3.82
N TRP A 289 -57.56 17.28 4.18
CA TRP A 289 -57.13 17.65 5.52
C TRP A 289 -58.22 18.53 6.14
N TYR A 290 -58.86 18.04 7.19
CA TYR A 290 -60.07 18.65 7.72
C TYR A 290 -59.91 19.03 9.17
N THR A 291 -59.99 20.32 9.47
CA THR A 291 -59.81 20.84 10.83
C THR A 291 -61.13 21.32 11.43
N ARG A 292 -61.27 21.17 12.74
CA ARG A 292 -62.24 21.90 13.57
C ARG A 292 -61.46 22.95 14.37
N THR A 293 -61.75 24.23 14.15
CA THR A 293 -60.98 25.34 14.75
C THR A 293 -61.83 26.22 15.65
N GLY A 294 -61.24 26.76 16.71
CA GLY A 294 -61.84 27.85 17.50
C GLY A 294 -61.75 29.22 16.82
N ALA A 295 -60.97 29.34 15.74
CA ALA A 295 -60.73 30.56 14.97
C ALA A 295 -61.72 30.73 13.80
N ALA A 296 -61.79 31.97 13.26
CA ALA A 296 -62.69 32.36 12.18
C ALA A 296 -62.53 31.53 10.88
N GLN A 297 -63.58 31.52 10.06
CA GLN A 297 -63.80 30.72 8.84
C GLN A 297 -62.67 30.71 7.80
N ASN A 298 -61.70 31.63 7.87
CA ASN A 298 -60.63 31.80 6.88
C ASN A 298 -59.21 31.68 7.48
N VAL A 299 -59.07 31.18 8.71
CA VAL A 299 -57.78 31.04 9.44
C VAL A 299 -57.64 29.63 10.04
N GLY A 300 -57.99 28.62 9.23
CA GLY A 300 -58.26 27.24 9.66
C GLY A 300 -57.06 26.41 10.12
N ASP A 301 -55.87 27.01 10.22
CA ASP A 301 -54.64 26.48 10.79
C ASP A 301 -54.41 26.93 12.25
N ARG A 302 -55.21 27.89 12.76
CA ARG A 302 -55.11 28.40 14.13
C ARG A 302 -56.18 27.80 15.03
N ASP A 303 -55.81 27.55 16.29
CA ASP A 303 -56.68 26.98 17.32
C ASP A 303 -57.37 25.68 16.87
N VAL A 304 -56.63 24.81 16.17
CA VAL A 304 -57.14 23.51 15.72
C VAL A 304 -57.42 22.63 16.92
N ARG A 305 -58.70 22.40 17.21
CA ARG A 305 -59.16 21.54 18.30
C ARG A 305 -59.22 20.08 17.90
N LYS A 306 -59.40 19.80 16.60
CA LYS A 306 -59.48 18.45 16.05
C LYS A 306 -59.09 18.41 14.57
N LEU A 307 -58.46 17.31 14.17
CA LEU A 307 -58.01 17.05 12.81
C LEU A 307 -58.51 15.67 12.35
N GLN A 308 -59.07 15.63 11.14
CA GLN A 308 -59.25 14.41 10.36
C GLN A 308 -58.45 14.47 9.07
N ILE A 309 -57.71 13.41 8.77
CA ILE A 309 -57.04 13.24 7.48
C ILE A 309 -57.69 12.06 6.77
N ILE A 310 -58.17 12.29 5.55
CA ILE A 310 -58.77 11.26 4.70
C ILE A 310 -57.94 11.15 3.43
N TRP A 311 -57.62 9.92 3.06
CA TRP A 311 -56.81 9.59 1.89
C TRP A 311 -57.40 8.38 1.16
N ASP A 312 -57.68 8.49 -0.13
CA ASP A 312 -58.34 7.43 -0.94
C ASP A 312 -59.68 6.92 -0.35
N GLY A 313 -60.45 7.81 0.29
CA GLY A 313 -61.73 7.48 0.93
C GLY A 313 -61.60 6.82 2.30
N VAL A 314 -60.37 6.68 2.80
CA VAL A 314 -60.08 6.08 4.11
C VAL A 314 -59.73 7.17 5.12
N LEU A 315 -60.39 7.17 6.28
CA LEU A 315 -60.01 7.99 7.43
C LEU A 315 -58.72 7.42 8.03
N ILE A 316 -57.60 8.07 7.74
CA ILE A 316 -56.27 7.63 8.19
C ILE A 316 -55.86 8.27 9.53
N TYR A 317 -56.48 9.41 9.89
CA TYR A 317 -56.23 10.08 11.15
C TYR A 317 -57.50 10.74 11.69
N ASP A 318 -57.78 10.58 12.99
CA ASP A 318 -58.85 11.28 13.72
C ASP A 318 -58.36 11.58 15.14
N GLY A 319 -57.96 12.83 15.40
CA GLY A 319 -57.28 13.16 16.65
C GLY A 319 -56.99 14.65 16.84
N PRO A 320 -56.27 15.01 17.92
CA PRO A 320 -55.78 16.37 18.12
C PRO A 320 -54.78 16.77 17.03
N TYR A 321 -54.61 18.07 16.74
CA TYR A 321 -53.53 18.51 15.86
C TYR A 321 -52.22 18.57 16.65
N ILE A 322 -51.35 17.59 16.43
CA ILE A 322 -50.02 17.48 17.05
C ILE A 322 -48.99 17.37 15.91
N PRO A 323 -48.58 18.49 15.30
CA PRO A 323 -47.51 18.46 14.32
C PRO A 323 -46.16 18.24 15.00
N ASN A 324 -45.18 17.73 14.25
CA ASN A 324 -43.78 17.81 14.63
C ASN A 324 -43.24 19.26 14.45
N GLU A 325 -41.96 19.45 14.73
CA GLU A 325 -41.30 20.77 14.67
C GLU A 325 -41.35 21.41 13.27
N ASP A 326 -41.44 20.60 12.22
CA ASP A 326 -41.54 21.05 10.83
C ASP A 326 -43.01 21.31 10.40
N GLY A 327 -43.98 21.12 11.29
CA GLY A 327 -45.41 21.36 11.02
C GLY A 327 -46.20 20.17 10.48
N TYR A 328 -45.60 18.98 10.35
CA TYR A 328 -46.23 17.78 9.77
C TYR A 328 -46.88 16.89 10.84
N VAL A 329 -48.03 16.31 10.53
CA VAL A 329 -48.66 15.25 11.34
C VAL A 329 -48.21 13.89 10.78
N ILE A 330 -47.56 13.10 11.63
CA ILE A 330 -47.04 11.77 11.26
C ILE A 330 -48.12 10.71 11.50
N VAL A 331 -48.43 9.94 10.45
CA VAL A 331 -49.43 8.87 10.50
C VAL A 331 -48.87 7.64 9.79
N GLY A 332 -48.44 6.65 10.56
CA GLY A 332 -47.74 5.47 10.03
C GLY A 332 -46.42 5.87 9.37
N ASN A 333 -46.19 5.44 8.12
CA ASN A 333 -44.95 5.68 7.37
C ASN A 333 -44.95 6.99 6.56
N TYR A 334 -45.94 7.86 6.78
CA TYR A 334 -46.13 9.06 5.98
C TYR A 334 -46.28 10.30 6.86
N ALA A 335 -45.77 11.42 6.37
CA ALA A 335 -45.93 12.74 6.95
C ALA A 335 -46.97 13.52 6.15
N TYR A 336 -47.89 14.18 6.84
CA TYR A 336 -48.99 14.90 6.21
C TYR A 336 -49.00 16.37 6.64
N ILE A 337 -49.34 17.25 5.71
CA ILE A 337 -49.57 18.67 5.97
C ILE A 337 -50.75 19.16 5.12
N TRP A 338 -51.41 20.24 5.55
CA TRP A 338 -52.45 20.86 4.73
C TRP A 338 -51.83 21.52 3.48
N GLY A 339 -52.57 21.45 2.39
CA GLY A 339 -52.30 22.17 1.15
C GLY A 339 -53.17 23.40 1.02
N GLU A 340 -53.67 23.64 -0.20
CA GLU A 340 -54.52 24.78 -0.50
C GLU A 340 -55.86 24.69 0.26
N TYR A 341 -56.30 25.81 0.83
CA TYR A 341 -57.62 25.92 1.44
C TYR A 341 -58.71 25.81 0.37
N ARG A 342 -59.74 25.00 0.61
CA ARG A 342 -60.77 24.71 -0.41
C ARG A 342 -62.13 25.26 -0.07
N SER A 343 -62.62 25.02 1.14
CA SER A 343 -63.96 25.44 1.49
C SER A 343 -64.12 25.51 3.00
N PRO A 344 -64.85 26.51 3.51
CA PRO A 344 -65.36 26.46 4.86
C PRO A 344 -66.64 25.64 4.95
N SER A 345 -66.84 25.03 6.11
CA SER A 345 -68.14 24.57 6.56
C SER A 345 -68.99 25.74 7.01
N LEU A 346 -70.14 25.96 6.35
CA LEU A 346 -71.20 26.83 6.87
C LEU A 346 -72.03 26.15 7.97
N TYR A 347 -71.87 24.83 8.17
CA TYR A 347 -72.57 24.04 9.19
C TYR A 347 -71.69 22.87 9.68
N GLY A 348 -70.88 23.11 10.73
CA GLY A 348 -69.87 22.17 11.23
C GLY A 348 -70.10 21.76 12.69
N TRP A 349 -69.89 20.46 12.98
CA TRP A 349 -69.55 19.84 14.27
C TRP A 349 -70.01 20.63 15.51
N ARG A 350 -71.27 20.47 15.93
CA ARG A 350 -71.80 21.22 17.08
C ARG A 350 -71.34 20.59 18.39
N TYR A 351 -70.38 21.22 19.07
CA TYR A 351 -69.97 21.00 20.48
C TYR A 351 -69.43 19.61 20.88
N ASP A 352 -69.74 18.56 20.14
CA ASP A 352 -69.24 17.19 20.32
C ASP A 352 -68.71 16.61 19.00
N ASP A 353 -68.16 15.40 19.06
CA ASP A 353 -67.50 14.72 17.93
C ASP A 353 -68.45 13.83 17.10
N ALA A 354 -69.79 14.00 17.26
CA ALA A 354 -70.82 13.16 16.63
C ALA A 354 -71.21 13.59 15.21
N CYS A 355 -71.80 12.66 14.43
CA CYS A 355 -72.34 12.93 13.10
C CYS A 355 -73.72 13.64 13.18
N GLY A 356 -73.94 14.69 12.37
CA GLY A 356 -75.24 15.37 12.25
C GLY A 356 -75.17 16.74 11.57
N VAL A 357 -76.31 17.23 11.04
CA VAL A 357 -76.46 18.58 10.48
C VAL A 357 -76.84 19.54 11.62
N GLY A 358 -76.12 20.65 11.78
CA GLY A 358 -76.47 21.68 12.76
C GLY A 358 -77.81 22.35 12.42
N ASP A 359 -78.62 22.64 13.43
CA ASP A 359 -79.88 23.39 13.29
C ASP A 359 -79.65 24.76 12.63
N THR A 360 -80.33 25.00 11.50
CA THR A 360 -80.24 26.20 10.66
C THR A 360 -80.83 27.46 11.32
N ASN A 361 -81.41 27.36 12.53
CA ASN A 361 -82.13 28.46 13.17
C ASN A 361 -81.40 29.17 14.33
N ALA A 362 -80.11 28.91 14.57
CA ALA A 362 -79.33 29.70 15.53
C ALA A 362 -78.59 30.86 14.83
N GLN A 363 -78.99 32.09 15.20
CA GLN A 363 -78.50 33.40 14.75
C GLN A 363 -76.96 33.59 14.83
N PRO A 364 -76.41 34.61 14.12
CA PRO A 364 -75.07 34.59 13.56
C PRO A 364 -74.01 35.23 14.48
N PHE A 365 -72.77 34.73 14.39
CA PHE A 365 -71.54 35.29 14.98
C PHE A 365 -71.40 35.19 16.52
N GLY A 366 -71.21 33.97 17.02
CA GLY A 366 -70.64 33.70 18.35
C GLY A 366 -69.55 32.64 18.25
N THR A 367 -68.50 32.75 19.08
CA THR A 367 -67.27 31.92 19.14
C THR A 367 -67.53 30.41 19.02
N GLY A 368 -67.63 29.92 17.79
CA GLY A 368 -68.08 28.57 17.46
C GLY A 368 -67.03 27.84 16.64
N ASP A 369 -67.00 26.53 16.79
CA ASP A 369 -66.05 25.65 16.13
C ASP A 369 -66.34 25.57 14.62
N PHE A 370 -65.43 26.09 13.79
CA PHE A 370 -65.56 26.06 12.34
C PHE A 370 -64.87 24.84 11.74
N GLY A 371 -65.57 24.15 10.84
CA GLY A 371 -64.97 23.10 10.02
C GLY A 371 -64.29 23.70 8.80
N ASN A 372 -63.03 23.37 8.55
CA ASN A 372 -62.28 23.84 7.39
C ASN A 372 -61.74 22.65 6.59
N GLY A 373 -61.78 22.79 5.27
CA GLY A 373 -61.25 21.83 4.33
C GLY A 373 -60.05 22.35 3.57
N PHE A 374 -59.00 21.55 3.55
CA PHE A 374 -57.81 21.78 2.77
C PHE A 374 -57.51 20.57 1.90
N ASP A 375 -56.73 20.81 0.86
CA ASP A 375 -55.99 19.73 0.24
C ASP A 375 -55.11 19.04 1.28
N VAL A 376 -54.83 17.77 1.06
CA VAL A 376 -53.88 17.02 1.87
C VAL A 376 -52.63 16.78 1.04
N ILE A 377 -51.48 17.15 1.60
CA ILE A 377 -50.17 16.83 1.04
C ILE A 377 -49.58 15.73 1.90
N ARG A 378 -49.15 14.65 1.26
CA ARG A 378 -48.47 13.51 1.87
C ARG A 378 -47.03 13.45 1.38
N TYR A 379 -46.13 13.09 2.28
CA TYR A 379 -44.73 12.78 1.99
C TYR A 379 -44.40 11.40 2.56
N GLU A 380 -43.51 10.69 1.89
CA GLU A 380 -42.69 9.68 2.57
C GLU A 380 -41.67 10.41 3.43
N TYR A 381 -41.26 9.79 4.53
CA TYR A 381 -40.25 10.37 5.40
C TYR A 381 -39.28 9.32 5.90
N VAL A 382 -38.06 9.76 6.19
CA VAL A 382 -37.08 9.01 6.97
C VAL A 382 -36.66 9.84 8.16
N ILE A 383 -36.42 9.15 9.28
CA ILE A 383 -35.81 9.76 10.45
C ILE A 383 -34.30 9.60 10.28
N ARG A 384 -33.58 10.72 10.23
CA ARG A 384 -32.11 10.72 10.20
C ARG A 384 -31.58 11.28 11.50
N THR A 385 -30.57 10.60 12.04
CA THR A 385 -29.54 11.26 12.84
C THR A 385 -28.59 11.96 11.88
N ARG A 386 -28.11 13.16 12.22
CA ARG A 386 -26.87 13.67 11.61
C ARG A 386 -25.73 12.75 12.07
N ASN A 387 -25.56 11.62 11.39
CA ASN A 387 -24.36 10.82 11.51
C ASN A 387 -23.22 11.75 11.06
N ASP A 388 -22.27 12.00 11.96
CA ASP A 388 -20.96 12.47 11.52
C ASP A 388 -20.38 11.31 10.72
N ASP A 389 -20.56 11.31 9.40
CA ASP A 389 -19.93 10.30 8.54
C ASP A 389 -18.44 10.32 8.86
N VAL A 390 -17.94 9.23 9.45
CA VAL A 390 -16.51 9.07 9.65
C VAL A 390 -15.90 8.95 8.27
N ILE A 391 -15.17 9.97 7.85
CA ILE A 391 -14.45 9.94 6.59
C ILE A 391 -13.17 9.16 6.84
N THR A 392 -13.12 7.93 6.36
CA THR A 392 -11.92 7.09 6.41
C THR A 392 -11.19 7.08 5.07
N GLY A 393 -9.87 6.98 5.11
CA GLY A 393 -9.07 6.75 3.90
C GLY A 393 -7.70 6.18 4.23
N SER A 394 -6.92 5.90 3.19
CA SER A 394 -5.55 5.41 3.33
C SER A 394 -4.68 5.87 2.17
N ARG A 395 -3.41 6.13 2.44
CA ARG A 395 -2.42 6.60 1.47
C ARG A 395 -1.16 5.75 1.57
N ASN A 396 -0.70 5.18 0.47
CA ASN A 396 0.69 4.72 0.38
C ASN A 396 1.57 5.94 0.09
N LEU A 397 2.35 6.40 1.07
CA LEU A 397 3.13 7.63 0.98
C LEU A 397 4.30 7.55 -0.01
N VAL A 398 4.77 6.34 -0.36
CA VAL A 398 5.81 6.15 -1.37
C VAL A 398 5.21 6.22 -2.77
N ALA A 399 4.16 5.45 -3.04
CA ALA A 399 3.59 5.34 -4.39
C ALA A 399 2.56 6.43 -4.72
N GLY A 400 1.79 6.85 -3.71
CA GLY A 400 0.69 7.81 -3.83
C GLY A 400 1.05 9.24 -3.46
N GLY A 401 2.30 9.52 -3.08
CA GLY A 401 2.76 10.84 -2.65
C GLY A 401 2.21 11.24 -1.27
N HIS A 402 2.22 12.54 -1.01
CA HIS A 402 1.87 13.09 0.30
C HIS A 402 0.39 12.87 0.69
N LEU A 403 0.12 12.93 1.99
CA LEU A 403 -1.23 13.03 2.56
C LEU A 403 -1.33 14.34 3.33
N SER A 404 -2.23 15.24 2.93
CA SER A 404 -2.38 16.55 3.58
C SER A 404 -3.78 16.77 4.12
N PHE A 405 -3.83 17.53 5.21
CA PHE A 405 -5.06 18.06 5.78
C PHE A 405 -4.89 19.54 6.05
N ARG A 406 -5.91 20.33 5.74
CA ARG A 406 -6.01 21.74 6.08
C ARG A 406 -7.26 21.97 6.91
N ALA A 407 -7.20 22.91 7.84
CA ALA A 407 -8.38 23.33 8.59
C ALA A 407 -9.39 23.95 7.63
N ASP A 408 -10.64 23.54 7.77
CA ASP A 408 -11.74 24.06 6.99
C ASP A 408 -12.41 25.18 7.79
N ALA A 409 -12.43 26.39 7.22
CA ALA A 409 -13.00 27.58 7.86
C ALA A 409 -14.54 27.59 7.87
N ASP A 410 -15.16 26.68 7.12
CA ASP A 410 -16.61 26.64 6.89
C ASP A 410 -17.26 25.38 7.47
N ILE A 411 -16.48 24.37 7.88
CA ILE A 411 -17.01 23.08 8.35
C ILE A 411 -16.44 22.69 9.72
N SER A 412 -17.26 22.03 10.53
CA SER A 412 -16.94 21.63 11.91
C SER A 412 -16.18 20.30 12.14
N PRO A 413 -15.61 19.52 11.19
CA PRO A 413 -14.89 18.30 11.55
C PRO A 413 -13.55 18.69 12.16
N ARG A 414 -13.38 18.35 13.44
CA ARG A 414 -12.30 18.86 14.30
C ARG A 414 -11.22 17.84 14.58
N THR A 415 -11.42 16.59 14.21
CA THR A 415 -10.53 15.50 14.61
C THR A 415 -10.10 14.72 13.41
N ILE A 416 -8.80 14.68 13.22
CA ILE A 416 -8.15 13.81 12.25
C ILE A 416 -7.30 12.86 13.07
N VAL A 417 -7.55 11.56 12.94
CA VAL A 417 -6.67 10.54 13.49
C VAL A 417 -5.96 9.90 12.31
N VAL A 418 -4.64 9.81 12.39
CA VAL A 418 -3.81 9.09 11.43
C VAL A 418 -3.10 7.94 12.14
N TYR A 419 -2.89 6.83 11.44
CA TYR A 419 -2.22 5.65 12.00
C TYR A 419 -1.63 4.77 10.90
N PRO A 420 -0.45 4.15 11.11
CA PRO A 420 0.09 3.13 10.21
C PRO A 420 -0.58 1.77 10.48
N PRO A 421 -1.32 1.16 9.52
CA PRO A 421 -1.99 -0.13 9.75
C PRO A 421 -1.08 -1.35 9.54
N GLU A 422 0.04 -1.21 8.82
CA GLU A 422 0.84 -2.36 8.37
C GLU A 422 2.09 -2.59 9.23
N LYS A 423 2.84 -1.52 9.51
CA LYS A 423 4.13 -1.53 10.22
C LYS A 423 4.46 -0.16 10.78
N ASP A 424 5.46 -0.09 11.64
CA ASP A 424 6.09 1.19 11.99
C ASP A 424 6.66 1.85 10.73
N ILE A 425 6.50 3.17 10.64
CA ILE A 425 6.98 3.98 9.52
C ILE A 425 7.65 5.25 10.02
N ASP A 426 8.68 5.71 9.29
CA ASP A 426 9.23 7.04 9.47
C ASP A 426 8.58 7.98 8.45
N VAL A 427 8.05 9.11 8.90
CA VAL A 427 7.40 10.11 8.05
C VAL A 427 8.09 11.47 8.19
N LYS A 428 8.17 12.20 7.08
CA LYS A 428 8.44 13.64 7.05
C LYS A 428 7.10 14.36 7.20
N ILE A 429 7.02 15.32 8.11
CA ILE A 429 5.82 16.10 8.38
C ILE A 429 6.13 17.58 8.17
N THR A 430 5.32 18.26 7.36
CA THR A 430 5.26 19.72 7.32
C THR A 430 4.00 20.17 8.06
N MET A 431 4.11 21.04 9.05
CA MET A 431 2.97 21.50 9.86
C MET A 431 3.02 23.02 10.03
N GLY A 432 1.89 23.68 9.75
CA GLY A 432 1.74 25.13 9.88
C GLY A 432 0.49 25.50 10.68
N ALA A 433 0.59 26.49 11.58
CA ALA A 433 -0.52 27.01 12.35
C ALA A 433 -1.24 28.17 11.64
N ALA A 434 -2.44 28.54 12.08
CA ALA A 434 -3.24 29.52 11.37
C ALA A 434 -2.74 30.96 11.57
N ALA A 435 -2.83 31.77 10.53
CA ALA A 435 -2.66 33.20 10.61
C ALA A 435 -3.80 33.88 11.40
N GLY A 436 -3.49 35.02 12.03
CA GLY A 436 -4.50 35.93 12.55
C GLY A 436 -5.16 36.74 11.43
N SER A 437 -6.33 37.30 11.71
CA SER A 437 -7.07 38.10 10.73
C SER A 437 -6.44 39.46 10.51
N ASP A 438 -6.39 39.88 9.25
CA ASP A 438 -6.06 41.25 8.85
C ASP A 438 -7.15 42.23 9.31
N ARG A 439 -6.76 43.49 9.55
CA ARG A 439 -7.69 44.55 9.93
C ARG A 439 -7.25 45.91 9.39
N GLY A 440 -8.08 46.51 8.54
CA GLY A 440 -7.74 47.77 7.87
C GLY A 440 -6.49 47.59 6.98
N ASN A 441 -5.46 48.40 7.21
CA ASN A 441 -4.18 48.32 6.49
C ASN A 441 -3.13 47.46 7.22
N TYR A 442 -3.50 46.81 8.33
CA TYR A 442 -2.58 46.04 9.15
C TYR A 442 -2.80 44.55 8.94
N ARG A 443 -1.68 43.85 8.74
CA ARG A 443 -1.62 42.41 8.59
C ARG A 443 -1.81 41.72 9.95
N GLY A 444 -2.55 40.63 9.99
CA GLY A 444 -2.45 39.65 11.06
C GLY A 444 -1.05 39.04 11.12
N GLY A 445 -0.74 38.41 12.24
CA GLY A 445 0.45 37.59 12.34
C GLY A 445 0.27 36.32 11.51
N ASN A 446 1.32 35.88 10.82
CA ASN A 446 1.36 34.56 10.19
C ASN A 446 1.51 33.50 11.29
N GLY A 447 0.92 32.32 11.13
CA GLY A 447 1.19 31.20 12.02
C GLY A 447 2.54 30.55 11.73
N GLY A 448 3.14 29.94 12.75
CA GLY A 448 4.43 29.27 12.65
C GLY A 448 4.41 28.04 11.74
N ILE A 449 5.53 27.73 11.08
CA ILE A 449 5.71 26.52 10.26
C ILE A 449 6.92 25.70 10.70
N SER A 450 6.85 24.38 10.56
CA SER A 450 7.98 23.47 10.78
C SER A 450 7.95 22.24 9.90
N VAL A 451 9.13 21.68 9.64
CA VAL A 451 9.35 20.39 8.98
C VAL A 451 10.13 19.48 9.91
N PHE A 452 9.61 18.28 10.16
CA PHE A 452 10.23 17.33 11.09
C PHE A 452 10.00 15.89 10.69
N LYS A 453 10.88 15.00 11.15
CA LYS A 453 10.72 13.55 11.08
C LYS A 453 10.01 13.07 12.34
N LEU A 454 9.08 12.13 12.16
CA LEU A 454 8.44 11.39 13.25
C LEU A 454 8.42 9.89 12.91
N ARG A 455 8.80 9.06 13.87
CA ARG A 455 8.56 7.61 13.80
C ARG A 455 7.14 7.31 14.29
N MET A 456 6.27 6.91 13.37
CA MET A 456 4.91 6.49 13.67
C MET A 456 4.85 4.98 13.89
N LEU A 457 4.26 4.56 15.00
CA LEU A 457 4.17 3.15 15.39
C LEU A 457 2.91 2.49 14.83
N LYS A 458 3.01 1.20 14.47
CA LYS A 458 1.88 0.43 13.96
C LYS A 458 0.67 0.48 14.92
N ASP A 459 -0.52 0.61 14.36
CA ASP A 459 -1.82 0.60 15.05
C ASP A 459 -1.93 1.65 16.18
N THR A 460 -1.05 2.65 16.21
CA THR A 460 -1.00 3.68 17.25
C THR A 460 -1.74 4.94 16.79
N GLU A 461 -2.56 5.48 17.68
CA GLU A 461 -3.32 6.70 17.45
C GLU A 461 -2.42 7.94 17.41
N TYR A 462 -2.51 8.71 16.31
CA TYR A 462 -1.97 10.06 16.24
C TYR A 462 -3.10 11.05 15.91
N VAL A 463 -3.49 11.87 16.88
CA VAL A 463 -4.59 12.82 16.73
C VAL A 463 -4.06 14.18 16.34
N ILE A 464 -4.71 14.82 15.38
CA ILE A 464 -4.32 16.12 14.86
C ILE A 464 -5.51 17.08 15.05
N LYS A 465 -5.21 18.27 15.57
CA LYS A 465 -6.15 19.40 15.62
C LYS A 465 -5.55 20.58 14.86
N LEU A 466 -6.29 21.07 13.87
CA LEU A 466 -5.86 22.17 13.00
C LEU A 466 -6.78 23.38 13.19
N GLY A 467 -6.19 24.51 13.54
CA GLY A 467 -6.92 25.72 13.85
C GLY A 467 -7.23 26.64 12.67
N VAL A 468 -8.11 27.59 12.93
CA VAL A 468 -8.52 28.70 12.06
C VAL A 468 -8.44 30.00 12.86
N ASN A 469 -8.64 31.16 12.24
CA ASN A 469 -8.72 32.40 13.02
C ASN A 469 -10.06 32.51 13.76
N SER A 470 -10.11 33.38 14.79
CA SER A 470 -11.29 33.48 15.66
C SER A 470 -12.57 33.97 14.97
N LEU A 471 -12.48 34.53 13.76
CA LEU A 471 -13.62 35.03 12.99
C LEU A 471 -14.20 33.96 12.05
N GLN A 472 -13.50 32.86 11.87
CA GLN A 472 -13.92 31.71 11.06
C GLN A 472 -14.66 30.68 11.93
N VAL A 473 -15.35 29.75 11.28
CA VAL A 473 -15.99 28.60 11.94
C VAL A 473 -15.03 27.40 11.89
N GLY A 474 -15.18 26.46 12.82
CA GLY A 474 -14.34 25.26 12.86
C GLY A 474 -13.07 25.40 13.72
N GLY A 475 -12.31 24.30 13.82
CA GLY A 475 -10.98 24.18 14.43
C GLY A 475 -10.75 24.76 15.84
N PRO A 476 -9.55 24.56 16.43
CA PRO A 476 -9.04 25.45 17.46
C PRO A 476 -8.90 26.89 16.96
N LYS A 477 -9.12 27.88 17.84
CA LYS A 477 -9.06 29.30 17.49
C LYS A 477 -8.15 30.06 18.43
N GLY A 478 -7.60 31.18 17.97
CA GLY A 478 -6.97 32.18 18.83
C GLY A 478 -8.00 32.94 19.68
N GLY A 479 -7.53 33.96 20.38
CA GLY A 479 -8.39 34.86 21.13
C GLY A 479 -9.36 35.63 20.25
N ASN A 480 -10.51 35.95 20.81
CA ASN A 480 -11.55 36.74 20.15
C ASN A 480 -10.96 38.02 19.54
N ASN A 481 -11.54 38.43 18.40
CA ASN A 481 -11.10 39.57 17.58
C ASN A 481 -9.82 39.30 16.77
N GLY A 482 -9.76 38.10 16.16
CA GLY A 482 -8.89 37.83 15.02
C GLY A 482 -7.69 36.92 15.29
N GLY A 483 -7.51 36.37 16.49
CA GLY A 483 -6.37 35.50 16.77
C GLY A 483 -6.40 34.19 15.96
N GLY A 484 -5.25 33.77 15.44
CA GLY A 484 -5.06 32.50 14.72
C GLY A 484 -4.99 31.29 15.65
N GLY A 485 -5.58 30.18 15.24
CA GLY A 485 -5.53 28.89 15.94
C GLY A 485 -4.22 28.11 15.73
N LEU A 486 -3.88 27.26 16.69
CA LEU A 486 -2.69 26.41 16.61
C LEU A 486 -2.83 25.22 15.64
N ALA A 487 -1.71 24.59 15.31
CA ALA A 487 -1.68 23.22 14.80
C ALA A 487 -1.00 22.32 15.83
N VAL A 488 -1.61 21.19 16.17
CA VAL A 488 -1.05 20.23 17.14
C VAL A 488 -1.25 18.79 16.70
N ILE A 489 -0.24 17.97 16.95
CA ILE A 489 -0.31 16.51 16.87
C ILE A 489 -0.06 15.89 18.25
N TYR A 490 -0.90 14.91 18.60
CA TYR A 490 -0.81 14.08 19.79
C TYR A 490 -0.43 12.65 19.38
N ARG A 491 0.41 11.97 20.15
CA ARG A 491 0.51 10.51 20.12
C ARG A 491 -0.32 10.00 21.28
N LYS A 492 -1.42 9.33 20.98
CA LYS A 492 -2.38 8.90 22.00
C LYS A 492 -2.75 10.11 22.87
N ALA A 493 -2.43 10.06 24.17
CA ALA A 493 -2.76 11.10 25.13
C ALA A 493 -1.81 12.32 25.15
N THR A 494 -0.63 12.25 24.52
CA THR A 494 0.47 13.19 24.79
C THR A 494 0.76 14.08 23.58
N VAL A 495 0.95 15.38 23.80
CA VAL A 495 1.36 16.35 22.78
C VAL A 495 2.78 16.06 22.30
N ILE A 496 2.97 15.94 20.99
CA ILE A 496 4.28 15.69 20.38
C ILE A 496 4.88 16.97 19.78
N ALA A 497 4.05 17.76 19.10
CA ALA A 497 4.47 18.94 18.36
C ALA A 497 3.33 19.95 18.24
N VAL A 498 3.66 21.24 18.32
CA VAL A 498 2.74 22.38 18.24
C VAL A 498 3.36 23.52 17.43
N CYS A 499 2.66 24.01 16.42
CA CYS A 499 2.94 25.32 15.83
C CYS A 499 1.96 26.35 16.39
N GLY A 500 2.44 27.53 16.75
CA GLY A 500 1.64 28.62 17.29
C GLY A 500 0.99 29.47 16.21
N GLY A 501 -0.28 29.80 16.39
CA GLY A 501 -1.02 30.71 15.50
C GLY A 501 -0.59 32.17 15.67
N GLY A 502 -0.82 32.97 14.64
CA GLY A 502 -0.50 34.40 14.67
C GLY A 502 -1.54 35.24 15.41
N GLY A 503 -1.14 36.42 15.90
CA GLY A 503 -2.05 37.38 16.52
C GLY A 503 -2.94 38.08 15.49
N GLY A 504 -4.14 38.48 15.87
CA GLY A 504 -5.00 39.33 15.05
C GLY A 504 -4.47 40.76 14.94
N ALA A 505 -4.72 41.42 13.81
CA ALA A 505 -4.41 42.83 13.64
C ALA A 505 -5.41 43.73 14.39
N GLY A 506 -4.89 44.82 14.95
CA GLY A 506 -5.71 45.96 15.36
C GLY A 506 -5.78 47.00 14.25
N ILE A 507 -6.58 48.05 14.44
CA ILE A 507 -6.70 49.13 13.42
C ILE A 507 -5.46 50.04 13.31
N ASN A 508 -4.50 49.93 14.23
CA ASN A 508 -3.30 50.76 14.34
C ASN A 508 -2.01 49.92 14.51
N GLY A 509 -2.09 48.60 14.41
CA GLY A 509 -0.95 47.71 14.67
C GLY A 509 -1.15 46.31 14.11
N ARG A 510 -0.06 45.75 13.55
CA ARG A 510 -0.04 44.38 13.04
C ARG A 510 -0.16 43.35 14.17
N GLY A 511 -0.69 42.18 13.88
CA GLY A 511 -0.55 41.03 14.78
C GLY A 511 0.88 40.51 14.81
N GLY A 512 1.29 39.89 15.91
CA GLY A 512 2.59 39.23 16.04
C GLY A 512 2.57 37.85 15.39
N ASP A 513 3.65 37.49 14.68
CA ASP A 513 3.79 36.18 14.05
C ASP A 513 3.90 35.05 15.10
N GLY A 514 3.28 33.89 14.82
CA GLY A 514 3.30 32.72 15.69
C GLY A 514 4.57 31.88 15.48
N GLY A 515 5.07 31.21 16.52
CA GLY A 515 6.28 30.40 16.47
C GLY A 515 6.05 29.00 15.92
N GLY A 516 6.94 28.53 15.05
CA GLY A 516 7.10 27.12 14.75
C GLY A 516 7.58 26.32 15.98
N LEU A 517 7.87 25.04 15.79
CA LEU A 517 8.40 24.17 16.84
C LEU A 517 9.62 24.81 17.51
N GLN A 518 9.60 24.86 18.84
CA GLN A 518 10.67 25.45 19.66
C GLN A 518 10.95 26.94 19.36
N ILE A 519 9.93 27.70 18.97
CA ILE A 519 10.03 29.14 18.74
C ILE A 519 8.95 29.87 19.57
N ALA A 520 9.35 30.96 20.24
CA ALA A 520 8.42 31.86 20.94
C ALA A 520 7.54 32.62 19.94
N GLY A 521 6.35 33.05 20.36
CA GLY A 521 5.53 33.94 19.55
C GLY A 521 6.09 35.37 19.54
N GLU A 522 5.82 36.11 18.47
CA GLU A 522 6.17 37.53 18.37
C GLU A 522 5.17 38.40 19.14
N ASP A 523 5.66 39.49 19.70
CA ASP A 523 4.81 40.57 20.19
C ASP A 523 4.03 41.24 19.05
N GLY A 524 2.81 41.69 19.32
CA GLY A 524 2.03 42.50 18.39
C GLY A 524 2.62 43.90 18.17
N GLY A 525 2.13 44.61 17.15
CA GLY A 525 2.51 45.99 16.87
C GLY A 525 1.59 47.01 17.54
N GLY A 526 2.13 48.19 17.87
CA GLY A 526 1.37 49.35 18.39
C GLY A 526 1.51 49.57 19.89
N ARG A 527 0.92 50.65 20.41
CA ARG A 527 0.95 50.96 21.86
C ARG A 527 0.01 50.00 22.59
N ASN A 528 0.46 49.38 23.69
CA ASN A 528 -0.32 48.36 24.42
C ASN A 528 -0.63 47.10 23.59
N HIS A 529 0.32 46.70 22.74
CA HIS A 529 0.25 45.47 21.97
C HIS A 529 0.16 44.22 22.86
N GLY A 530 -0.36 43.15 22.29
CA GLY A 530 -0.31 41.83 22.92
C GLY A 530 1.12 41.29 23.00
N ILE A 531 1.41 40.56 24.07
CA ILE A 531 2.70 39.90 24.28
C ILE A 531 2.67 38.51 23.61
N GLY A 532 3.75 38.15 22.94
CA GLY A 532 3.94 36.86 22.30
C GLY A 532 4.00 35.70 23.31
N GLY A 533 3.63 34.50 22.85
CA GLY A 533 3.69 33.28 23.65
C GLY A 533 5.12 32.91 24.02
N GLU A 534 5.34 32.51 25.27
CA GLU A 534 6.64 32.09 25.80
C GLU A 534 7.16 30.79 25.17
N PHE A 535 8.49 30.70 24.99
CA PHE A 535 9.18 29.50 24.53
C PHE A 535 9.10 28.34 25.53
N PHE A 536 8.93 27.12 25.02
CA PHE A 536 9.13 25.89 25.77
C PHE A 536 10.30 25.09 25.21
N SER A 537 11.19 24.64 26.10
CA SER A 537 12.20 23.65 25.73
C SER A 537 11.56 22.29 25.48
N ILE A 538 12.31 21.42 24.78
CA ILE A 538 11.92 20.04 24.51
C ILE A 538 11.44 19.35 25.80
N ASP A 539 10.32 18.62 25.71
CA ASP A 539 9.68 17.85 26.78
C ASP A 539 9.19 18.65 28.00
N ASN A 540 9.16 19.98 27.92
CA ASN A 540 8.88 20.85 29.07
C ASN A 540 7.53 21.59 29.03
N LEU A 541 6.54 21.09 28.26
CA LEU A 541 5.20 21.70 28.22
C LEU A 541 4.41 21.50 29.53
N GLY A 542 4.69 20.40 30.23
CA GLY A 542 4.02 19.99 31.46
C GLY A 542 2.58 19.46 31.23
N VAL A 543 2.08 18.66 32.17
CA VAL A 543 0.78 17.96 32.00
C VAL A 543 -0.40 18.93 32.01
N ALA A 544 -0.45 19.85 32.96
CA ALA A 544 -1.59 20.76 33.15
C ALA A 544 -1.56 21.93 32.16
N GLY A 545 -2.68 22.18 31.49
CA GLY A 545 -2.93 23.42 30.74
C GLY A 545 -3.82 24.38 31.53
N TYR A 546 -4.06 25.57 30.97
CA TYR A 546 -4.99 26.54 31.54
C TYR A 546 -5.55 27.50 30.47
N THR A 547 -6.76 28.01 30.72
CA THR A 547 -7.38 29.04 29.86
C THR A 547 -6.69 30.40 30.01
N GLN A 548 -7.07 31.34 29.18
CA GLN A 548 -6.69 32.76 29.21
C GLN A 548 -6.94 33.43 30.58
N ALA A 549 -7.85 32.89 31.39
CA ALA A 549 -8.13 33.38 32.75
C ALA A 549 -7.42 32.56 33.85
N GLY A 550 -6.55 31.63 33.48
CA GLY A 550 -5.83 30.76 34.41
C GLY A 550 -6.66 29.61 34.97
N ARG A 551 -7.81 29.27 34.35
CA ARG A 551 -8.67 28.16 34.77
C ARG A 551 -8.08 26.83 34.35
N THR A 552 -8.19 25.80 35.18
CA THR A 552 -7.50 24.50 34.98
C THR A 552 -8.44 23.28 34.99
N ALA A 553 -9.73 23.46 35.29
CA ALA A 553 -10.65 22.34 35.39
C ALA A 553 -11.09 21.77 34.02
N TYR A 554 -11.55 20.50 34.03
CA TYR A 554 -11.95 19.72 32.85
C TYR A 554 -13.12 20.31 32.04
N ASN A 555 -13.92 21.19 32.65
CA ASN A 555 -15.13 21.78 32.08
C ASN A 555 -15.11 23.32 32.15
N GLU A 556 -13.97 23.91 32.47
CA GLU A 556 -13.81 25.36 32.51
C GLU A 556 -13.27 25.90 31.19
N PHE A 557 -14.08 26.75 30.56
CA PHE A 557 -13.76 27.45 29.32
C PHE A 557 -13.76 28.95 29.58
N ASP A 558 -12.87 29.68 28.91
CA ASP A 558 -12.83 31.13 28.96
C ASP A 558 -12.28 31.64 27.63
N THR A 559 -13.00 32.53 26.94
CA THR A 559 -12.56 33.15 25.69
C THR A 559 -12.59 34.67 25.79
N GLY A 560 -12.77 35.22 27.00
CA GLY A 560 -12.96 36.65 27.22
C GLY A 560 -11.77 37.37 27.84
N SER A 561 -10.87 36.64 28.50
CA SER A 561 -9.66 37.21 29.13
C SER A 561 -8.58 37.57 28.10
N SER A 562 -7.89 38.69 28.31
CA SER A 562 -6.84 39.19 27.43
C SER A 562 -5.48 38.49 27.57
N ASP A 563 -5.26 37.75 28.66
CA ASP A 563 -4.00 37.04 28.86
C ASP A 563 -3.90 35.78 28.00
N GLY A 564 -2.68 35.33 27.71
CA GLY A 564 -2.43 34.06 27.04
C GLY A 564 -2.49 32.85 27.98
N GLY A 565 -3.33 31.87 27.62
CA GLY A 565 -3.40 30.56 28.28
C GLY A 565 -2.26 29.61 27.87
N LYS A 566 -2.37 28.33 28.24
CA LYS A 566 -1.37 27.29 27.95
C LYS A 566 -2.01 25.96 27.59
N LEU A 567 -1.51 25.31 26.54
CA LEU A 567 -1.90 23.96 26.15
C LEU A 567 -1.50 22.96 27.25
N GLY A 568 -2.34 21.96 27.50
CA GLY A 568 -1.95 20.81 28.34
C GLY A 568 -1.05 19.86 27.56
N GLY A 569 0.06 19.41 28.13
CA GLY A 569 0.93 18.41 27.50
C GLY A 569 0.27 17.04 27.37
N CYS A 570 -0.82 16.79 28.10
CA CYS A 570 -1.65 15.60 27.95
C CYS A 570 -3.13 15.96 27.82
N THR A 571 -3.87 15.15 27.07
CA THR A 571 -5.30 15.35 26.84
C THR A 571 -6.11 15.14 28.11
N LEU A 572 -7.07 16.02 28.35
CA LEU A 572 -8.05 15.88 29.42
C LEU A 572 -9.42 15.58 28.80
N GLY A 573 -10.13 14.61 29.38
CA GLY A 573 -11.51 14.31 29.00
C GLY A 573 -12.32 13.94 30.22
N ASN A 574 -13.43 14.64 30.44
CA ASN A 574 -14.26 14.49 31.64
C ASN A 574 -14.80 13.05 31.77
N TYR A 575 -15.29 12.47 30.67
CA TYR A 575 -15.74 11.08 30.65
C TYR A 575 -14.65 10.13 31.16
N TRP A 576 -13.46 10.18 30.55
CA TRP A 576 -12.35 9.32 30.90
C TRP A 576 -11.83 9.56 32.33
N HIS A 577 -11.87 10.80 32.81
CA HIS A 577 -11.55 11.13 34.19
C HIS A 577 -12.51 10.44 35.17
N ILE A 578 -13.83 10.45 34.89
CA ILE A 578 -14.83 9.72 35.67
C ILE A 578 -14.58 8.20 35.62
N GLN A 579 -14.06 7.68 34.50
CA GLN A 579 -13.62 6.29 34.38
C GLN A 579 -12.28 6.00 35.10
N GLY A 580 -11.71 6.98 35.81
CA GLY A 580 -10.48 6.82 36.59
C GLY A 580 -9.18 6.94 35.78
N LYS A 581 -9.24 7.40 34.52
CA LYS A 581 -8.05 7.60 33.68
C LYS A 581 -7.34 8.91 33.98
N THR A 582 -6.02 8.85 34.09
CA THR A 582 -5.20 10.07 34.24
C THR A 582 -4.89 10.71 32.87
N PRO A 583 -4.49 12.00 32.82
CA PRO A 583 -4.33 12.74 31.56
C PRO A 583 -3.47 12.04 30.50
N CYS A 584 -2.27 11.58 30.87
CA CYS A 584 -1.31 10.97 29.94
C CYS A 584 -1.47 9.44 29.78
N GLU A 585 -2.43 8.84 30.48
CA GLU A 585 -2.60 7.39 30.49
C GLU A 585 -3.30 6.89 29.23
N ASP A 586 -2.81 5.79 28.66
CA ASP A 586 -3.47 5.13 27.54
C ASP A 586 -4.82 4.53 27.96
N VAL A 587 -5.76 4.49 27.00
CA VAL A 587 -7.10 3.89 27.20
C VAL A 587 -7.19 2.48 26.64
N GLY A 588 -6.16 2.02 25.91
CA GLY A 588 -6.01 0.66 25.44
C GLY A 588 -6.33 0.49 23.95
N SER A 589 -6.52 -0.75 23.51
CA SER A 589 -6.87 -1.08 22.12
C SER A 589 -8.38 -1.03 21.90
N ILE A 590 -8.90 0.12 21.45
CA ILE A 590 -10.34 0.40 21.38
C ILE A 590 -10.71 1.27 20.16
N LYS A 591 -12.01 1.34 19.85
CA LYS A 591 -12.59 2.36 18.96
C LYS A 591 -12.61 3.72 19.65
N PHE A 592 -12.77 4.80 18.88
CA PHE A 592 -12.80 6.15 19.41
C PHE A 592 -14.04 6.39 20.29
N TYR A 593 -13.86 7.14 21.38
CA TYR A 593 -14.95 7.63 22.23
C TYR A 593 -14.98 9.16 22.15
N ASN A 594 -16.15 9.72 21.90
CA ASN A 594 -16.33 11.17 21.96
C ASN A 594 -16.30 11.68 23.42
N ALA A 595 -16.38 12.99 23.59
CA ALA A 595 -16.28 13.62 24.90
C ALA A 595 -17.40 13.22 25.88
N ASP A 596 -18.56 12.79 25.35
CA ASP A 596 -19.72 12.27 26.10
C ASP A 596 -19.57 10.79 26.50
N GLY A 597 -18.54 10.11 26.00
CA GLY A 597 -18.33 8.67 26.24
C GLY A 597 -19.09 7.75 25.29
N VAL A 598 -19.58 8.27 24.17
CA VAL A 598 -20.23 7.47 23.11
C VAL A 598 -19.17 6.92 22.17
N ILE A 599 -19.26 5.62 21.87
CA ILE A 599 -18.38 4.92 20.93
C ILE A 599 -18.73 5.33 19.51
N ASN A 600 -17.72 5.72 18.74
CA ASN A 600 -17.84 5.84 17.29
C ASN A 600 -17.56 4.48 16.62
N ASN A 601 -18.63 3.80 16.19
CA ASN A 601 -18.54 2.45 15.62
C ASN A 601 -17.86 2.39 14.25
N ASP A 602 -17.71 3.50 13.55
CA ASP A 602 -17.09 3.53 12.23
C ASP A 602 -15.57 3.75 12.29
N THR A 603 -15.02 3.98 13.49
CA THR A 603 -13.58 4.11 13.72
C THR A 603 -12.87 2.77 13.89
N SER A 604 -11.57 2.76 13.59
CA SER A 604 -10.72 1.59 13.75
C SER A 604 -10.41 1.28 15.21
N VAL A 605 -10.13 0.01 15.50
CA VAL A 605 -9.57 -0.40 16.81
C VAL A 605 -8.08 -0.10 16.80
N LEU A 606 -7.65 0.87 17.60
CA LEU A 606 -6.26 1.35 17.67
C LEU A 606 -5.78 1.33 19.12
N ILE A 607 -4.46 1.36 19.32
CA ILE A 607 -3.86 1.68 20.62
C ILE A 607 -4.06 3.18 20.87
N ARG A 608 -5.09 3.50 21.66
CA ARG A 608 -5.56 4.87 21.90
C ARG A 608 -5.16 5.39 23.27
N GLY A 609 -5.12 6.71 23.37
CA GLY A 609 -4.99 7.44 24.64
C GLY A 609 -5.54 8.86 24.59
N TYR A 610 -5.87 9.36 23.40
CA TYR A 610 -6.48 10.68 23.25
C TYR A 610 -7.83 10.71 23.96
N LYS A 611 -8.03 11.74 24.77
CA LYS A 611 -9.26 11.97 25.52
C LYS A 611 -9.93 13.22 24.97
N SER A 612 -11.05 13.04 24.30
CA SER A 612 -11.87 14.14 23.81
C SER A 612 -12.39 15.00 24.97
N GLY A 613 -12.44 16.32 24.76
CA GLY A 613 -12.75 17.30 25.78
C GLY A 613 -11.72 18.43 25.88
N GLN A 614 -11.64 19.06 27.06
CA GLN A 614 -10.84 20.26 27.26
C GLN A 614 -9.34 20.02 27.05
N GLY A 615 -8.81 20.54 25.96
CA GLY A 615 -7.37 20.50 25.66
C GLY A 615 -6.63 21.80 25.93
N PHE A 616 -7.34 22.87 26.28
CA PHE A 616 -6.81 24.24 26.32
C PHE A 616 -6.17 24.67 24.99
N ARG A 617 -6.80 24.24 23.89
CA ARG A 617 -6.39 24.57 22.52
C ARG A 617 -6.81 25.99 22.13
N ASN A 618 -7.93 26.46 22.65
CA ASN A 618 -8.40 27.83 22.44
C ASN A 618 -7.82 28.74 23.51
N ASN A 619 -6.50 28.99 23.48
CA ASN A 619 -5.77 29.62 24.58
C ASN A 619 -5.17 30.99 24.25
N GLY A 620 -5.42 31.56 23.07
CA GLY A 620 -5.03 32.93 22.74
C GLY A 620 -5.86 33.97 23.49
N GLY A 621 -5.23 35.04 23.96
CA GLY A 621 -5.87 36.12 24.73
C GLY A 621 -6.86 36.92 23.89
N ALA A 622 -8.04 37.18 24.43
CA ALA A 622 -9.10 37.93 23.77
C ALA A 622 -8.79 39.42 23.69
N ALA A 623 -9.34 40.08 22.67
CA ALA A 623 -9.37 41.53 22.59
C ALA A 623 -10.77 42.04 22.25
N SER A 624 -10.98 43.35 22.37
CA SER A 624 -12.26 43.99 22.08
C SER A 624 -12.10 45.21 21.18
N GLY A 625 -13.23 45.78 20.73
CA GLY A 625 -13.26 47.02 19.98
C GLY A 625 -12.35 47.00 18.75
N ASN A 626 -11.30 47.82 18.78
CA ASN A 626 -10.40 48.08 17.65
C ASN A 626 -9.04 47.37 17.74
N GLN A 627 -8.82 46.60 18.81
CA GLN A 627 -7.59 45.86 19.06
C GLN A 627 -7.55 44.53 18.28
N GLY A 628 -6.46 43.78 18.38
CA GLY A 628 -6.35 42.41 17.86
C GLY A 628 -6.19 41.36 18.97
N GLY A 629 -6.83 40.20 18.80
CA GLY A 629 -6.71 39.04 19.72
C GLY A 629 -5.38 38.31 19.57
N GLY A 630 -4.92 37.62 20.62
CA GLY A 630 -3.68 36.82 20.59
C GLY A 630 -3.87 35.47 19.89
N GLY A 631 -2.80 34.92 19.32
CA GLY A 631 -2.80 33.59 18.73
C GLY A 631 -2.89 32.47 19.78
N SER A 632 -3.33 31.27 19.38
CA SER A 632 -3.27 30.06 20.21
C SER A 632 -2.05 29.20 19.89
N GLY A 633 -1.49 28.49 20.88
CA GLY A 633 -0.29 27.66 20.70
C GLY A 633 0.08 26.89 21.96
N ALA A 634 1.36 26.51 22.10
CA ALA A 634 1.86 25.88 23.31
C ALA A 634 1.69 26.83 24.51
N ARG A 635 2.12 28.08 24.33
CA ARG A 635 1.66 29.24 25.08
C ARG A 635 0.86 30.14 24.14
N GLY A 636 -0.37 30.49 24.52
CA GLY A 636 -1.14 31.49 23.78
C GLY A 636 -0.50 32.87 23.87
N GLY A 637 -0.57 33.65 22.79
CA GLY A 637 -0.24 35.07 22.83
C GLY A 637 -1.35 35.84 23.56
N SER A 638 -1.02 37.01 24.12
CA SER A 638 -2.01 37.86 24.77
C SER A 638 -2.73 38.75 23.75
N GLY A 639 -3.98 39.09 24.02
CA GLY A 639 -4.72 40.11 23.27
C GLY A 639 -4.21 41.51 23.57
N ALA A 640 -4.36 42.43 22.62
CA ALA A 640 -4.01 43.83 22.85
C ALA A 640 -4.99 44.51 23.82
N LEU A 641 -4.46 45.38 24.68
CA LEU A 641 -5.22 46.02 25.77
C LEU A 641 -5.80 47.38 25.39
N GLY A 642 -5.39 47.98 24.27
CA GLY A 642 -5.88 49.30 23.88
C GLY A 642 -5.31 49.83 22.56
N ASP A 643 -5.65 51.08 22.26
CA ASP A 643 -5.09 51.91 21.17
C ASP A 643 -5.16 51.34 19.75
N GLY A 644 -5.93 50.27 19.55
CA GLY A 644 -6.01 49.59 18.26
C GLY A 644 -4.74 48.81 17.90
N ALA A 645 -3.94 48.42 18.90
CA ALA A 645 -2.77 47.59 18.70
C ALA A 645 -3.13 46.14 18.33
N GLY A 646 -2.17 45.41 17.75
CA GLY A 646 -2.34 44.00 17.40
C GLY A 646 -2.03 43.06 18.55
N GLY A 647 -2.62 41.86 18.50
CA GLY A 647 -2.38 40.80 19.49
C GLY A 647 -1.04 40.10 19.27
N GLY A 648 -0.53 39.43 20.31
CA GLY A 648 0.71 38.66 20.22
C GLY A 648 0.50 37.31 19.53
N GLY A 649 1.50 36.83 18.81
CA GLY A 649 1.54 35.47 18.27
C GLY A 649 1.77 34.44 19.38
N ALA A 650 1.39 33.19 19.15
CA ALA A 650 1.60 32.11 20.11
C ALA A 650 2.94 31.39 19.89
N SER A 651 3.42 30.63 20.88
CA SER A 651 4.62 29.81 20.72
C SER A 651 4.32 28.40 20.22
N GLY A 652 5.34 27.78 19.62
CA GLY A 652 5.35 26.35 19.34
C GLY A 652 6.07 25.53 20.40
N TYR A 653 6.01 24.20 20.25
CA TYR A 653 6.59 23.22 21.17
C TYR A 653 6.92 21.92 20.43
N ALA A 654 7.96 21.21 20.85
CA ALA A 654 8.28 19.87 20.39
C ALA A 654 8.68 18.95 21.56
N SER A 655 8.39 17.67 21.43
CA SER A 655 8.93 16.61 22.28
C SER A 655 10.20 16.01 21.68
N SER A 656 10.92 15.20 22.44
CA SER A 656 12.10 14.47 21.95
C SER A 656 11.77 13.37 20.93
N GLU A 657 10.49 13.13 20.63
CA GLU A 657 10.06 12.11 19.66
C GLU A 657 10.21 12.55 18.20
N ILE A 658 10.42 13.85 17.97
CA ILE A 658 10.61 14.40 16.62
C ILE A 658 12.06 14.82 16.42
N GLU A 659 12.45 14.86 15.15
CA GLU A 659 13.72 15.43 14.70
C GLU A 659 13.42 16.56 13.70
N LEU A 660 13.84 17.79 13.98
CA LEU A 660 13.67 18.91 13.04
C LEU A 660 14.52 18.66 11.79
N LEU A 661 13.93 18.84 10.61
CA LEU A 661 14.57 18.59 9.33
C LEU A 661 14.94 19.89 8.66
N ASN A 662 16.22 20.07 8.36
CA ASN A 662 16.73 21.27 7.72
C ASN A 662 16.36 21.32 6.22
N SER A 663 16.15 22.54 5.70
CA SER A 663 16.12 22.79 4.26
C SER A 663 16.68 24.16 3.91
N LEU A 664 16.90 24.39 2.62
CA LEU A 664 17.29 25.71 2.10
C LEU A 664 16.18 26.75 2.30
N GLU A 665 14.92 26.32 2.17
CA GLU A 665 13.72 27.16 2.29
C GLU A 665 13.36 27.44 3.74
N LEU A 666 13.61 26.47 4.63
CA LEU A 666 13.34 26.55 6.06
C LEU A 666 14.57 26.10 6.87
N PRO A 667 15.57 26.98 7.05
CA PRO A 667 16.78 26.67 7.82
C PRO A 667 16.44 26.26 9.25
N GLY A 668 17.01 25.16 9.72
CA GLY A 668 16.71 24.57 11.03
C GLY A 668 15.36 23.86 11.12
N GLY A 669 14.57 23.83 10.04
CA GLY A 669 13.30 23.10 9.96
C GLY A 669 12.14 23.77 10.70
N THR A 670 12.28 25.01 11.15
CA THR A 670 11.25 25.74 11.90
C THR A 670 11.48 27.24 11.79
N GLU A 671 10.41 28.04 11.74
CA GLU A 671 10.53 29.50 11.74
C GLU A 671 9.36 30.20 12.47
N LEU A 672 9.55 31.49 12.73
CA LEU A 672 8.52 32.40 13.21
C LEU A 672 7.68 32.86 12.02
N GLY A 673 6.37 32.67 12.07
CA GLY A 673 5.48 32.87 10.94
C GLY A 673 5.66 31.78 9.87
N GLY A 674 5.41 32.15 8.61
CA GLY A 674 5.57 31.26 7.46
C GLY A 674 4.26 30.72 6.88
N ASN A 675 3.20 30.57 7.68
CA ASN A 675 1.85 30.23 7.18
C ASN A 675 0.89 31.42 7.33
N ASN A 676 0.51 32.04 6.21
CA ASN A 676 -0.41 33.19 6.16
C ASN A 676 -1.88 32.79 5.96
N ASP A 677 -2.21 31.54 6.21
CA ASP A 677 -3.50 30.92 5.94
C ASP A 677 -3.95 30.08 7.16
N THR A 678 -5.03 29.31 7.05
CA THR A 678 -5.48 28.32 8.05
C THR A 678 -4.43 27.26 8.34
N ALA A 679 -4.54 26.58 9.48
CA ALA A 679 -3.57 25.56 9.87
C ALA A 679 -3.62 24.35 8.92
N PHE A 680 -2.48 23.69 8.74
CA PHE A 680 -2.36 22.49 7.92
C PHE A 680 -1.32 21.52 8.47
N ILE A 681 -1.40 20.29 7.97
CA ILE A 681 -0.36 19.27 8.13
C ILE A 681 -0.25 18.44 6.85
N THR A 682 0.98 18.08 6.49
CA THR A 682 1.30 17.21 5.36
C THR A 682 2.20 16.09 5.83
N PHE A 683 1.90 14.86 5.44
CA PHE A 683 2.71 13.66 5.65
C PHE A 683 3.33 13.20 4.33
N GLU A 684 4.63 12.94 4.35
CA GLU A 684 5.40 12.36 3.26
C GLU A 684 6.18 11.14 3.77
N ALA A 685 6.46 10.18 2.89
CA ALA A 685 7.39 9.11 3.23
C ALA A 685 8.76 9.74 3.53
N PHE A 686 9.38 9.38 4.65
CA PHE A 686 10.73 9.86 4.93
C PHE A 686 11.73 9.12 4.03
N MET A 687 12.46 9.88 3.20
CA MET A 687 13.57 9.38 2.39
C MET A 687 14.82 10.14 2.78
N THR A 688 15.94 9.45 3.01
CA THR A 688 17.20 10.12 3.37
C THR A 688 17.72 10.94 2.19
N SER A 689 18.00 12.22 2.41
CA SER A 689 18.61 13.12 1.42
C SER A 689 20.12 13.17 1.60
N SER A 690 20.89 12.93 0.53
CA SER A 690 22.36 13.07 0.55
C SER A 690 22.82 14.52 0.75
N GLU A 691 21.95 15.49 0.46
CA GLU A 691 22.23 16.93 0.63
C GLU A 691 21.68 17.48 1.96
N ASN A 692 21.02 16.64 2.77
CA ASN A 692 20.34 17.06 4.01
C ASN A 692 19.37 18.24 3.81
N ASN A 693 18.61 18.19 2.71
CA ASN A 693 17.65 19.21 2.31
C ASN A 693 16.23 18.60 2.23
N TYR A 694 15.32 19.07 3.10
CA TYR A 694 13.95 18.58 3.22
C TYR A 694 12.92 19.73 3.12
N PRO A 695 12.65 20.27 1.92
CA PRO A 695 11.79 21.43 1.75
C PRO A 695 10.37 21.20 2.29
N PRO A 696 9.71 22.20 2.91
CA PRO A 696 8.33 22.09 3.36
C PRO A 696 7.36 21.83 2.20
N TYR A 697 6.37 20.96 2.42
CA TYR A 697 5.23 20.84 1.52
C TYR A 697 3.98 21.51 2.11
N ILE A 698 3.68 22.70 1.60
CA ILE A 698 2.49 23.47 1.96
C ILE A 698 1.36 23.08 0.99
N PRO A 699 0.21 22.55 1.48
CA PRO A 699 -0.92 22.24 0.62
C PRO A 699 -1.57 23.52 0.08
N PRO A 700 -2.39 23.43 -1.00
CA PRO A 700 -3.09 24.59 -1.58
C PRO A 700 -3.80 25.46 -0.54
N ALA A 701 -3.98 26.75 -0.83
CA ALA A 701 -4.54 27.70 0.13
C ALA A 701 -6.01 27.39 0.44
N SER A 702 -6.49 27.82 1.61
CA SER A 702 -7.89 27.70 1.98
C SER A 702 -8.76 28.52 1.03
N GLY A 703 -9.76 27.87 0.44
CA GLY A 703 -10.59 28.44 -0.61
C GLY A 703 -10.19 28.05 -2.04
N ASP A 704 -9.01 27.48 -2.25
CA ASP A 704 -8.69 26.82 -3.51
C ASP A 704 -9.46 25.50 -3.63
N SER A 705 -10.01 25.23 -4.82
CA SER A 705 -10.65 23.94 -5.10
C SER A 705 -9.64 22.81 -4.93
N ILE A 706 -9.90 21.87 -4.02
CA ILE A 706 -9.09 20.65 -3.90
C ILE A 706 -9.30 19.85 -5.19
N SER A 707 -8.22 19.65 -5.94
CA SER A 707 -8.27 18.91 -7.21
C SER A 707 -8.62 17.44 -6.94
N GLN A 708 -9.61 16.92 -7.66
CA GLN A 708 -10.04 15.53 -7.50
C GLN A 708 -8.88 14.58 -7.83
N GLU A 709 -8.46 13.78 -6.86
CA GLU A 709 -7.47 12.73 -7.06
C GLU A 709 -8.09 11.44 -7.60
N ARG A 710 -7.33 10.73 -8.44
CA ARG A 710 -7.64 9.37 -8.88
C ARG A 710 -6.42 8.48 -8.75
N THR A 711 -6.69 7.18 -8.64
CA THR A 711 -5.66 6.14 -8.69
C THR A 711 -5.32 5.86 -10.15
N VAL A 712 -4.17 6.35 -10.61
CA VAL A 712 -3.61 6.00 -11.91
C VAL A 712 -2.85 4.70 -11.77
N THR A 713 -3.26 3.67 -12.51
CA THR A 713 -2.52 2.42 -12.62
C THR A 713 -1.62 2.47 -13.84
N TRP A 714 -0.31 2.38 -13.63
CA TRP A 714 0.70 2.26 -14.67
C TRP A 714 0.91 0.78 -14.97
N ASN A 715 0.50 0.34 -16.15
CA ASN A 715 0.78 -1.01 -16.63
C ASN A 715 2.09 -0.98 -17.39
N ILE A 716 3.10 -1.64 -16.84
CA ILE A 716 4.43 -1.72 -17.42
C ILE A 716 4.63 -3.13 -17.98
N SER A 717 4.98 -3.24 -19.25
CA SER A 717 5.48 -4.49 -19.85
C SER A 717 6.98 -4.36 -20.15
N ARG A 718 7.67 -5.50 -20.16
CA ARG A 718 9.09 -5.57 -20.50
C ARG A 718 9.36 -6.76 -21.42
N SER A 719 10.16 -6.53 -22.45
CA SER A 719 10.55 -7.56 -23.44
C SER A 719 12.07 -7.61 -23.70
N THR A 720 12.88 -6.95 -22.87
CA THR A 720 14.36 -6.92 -23.00
C THR A 720 15.10 -7.70 -21.91
N PRO A 721 16.32 -8.23 -22.16
CA PRO A 721 17.25 -8.66 -21.12
C PRO A 721 17.89 -7.49 -20.33
N ASN A 722 17.92 -6.26 -20.86
CA ASN A 722 18.53 -5.10 -20.22
C ASN A 722 17.61 -4.49 -19.15
N GLU A 723 18.20 -3.84 -18.13
CA GLU A 723 17.45 -3.15 -17.09
C GLU A 723 17.23 -1.70 -17.50
N ASN A 724 15.98 -1.33 -17.79
CA ASN A 724 15.62 0.00 -18.28
C ASN A 724 14.72 0.72 -17.29
N ILE A 725 15.18 1.84 -16.75
CA ILE A 725 14.42 2.66 -15.82
C ILE A 725 14.10 3.98 -16.49
N VAL A 726 12.86 4.44 -16.38
CA VAL A 726 12.39 5.73 -16.89
C VAL A 726 11.72 6.49 -15.76
N THR A 727 12.15 7.73 -15.53
CA THR A 727 11.62 8.59 -14.47
C THR A 727 11.05 9.86 -15.06
N PHE A 728 9.81 10.17 -14.67
CA PHE A 728 9.20 11.48 -14.89
C PHE A 728 9.06 12.18 -13.55
N VAL A 729 9.29 13.49 -13.53
CA VAL A 729 9.12 14.34 -12.35
C VAL A 729 7.87 15.19 -12.50
N ARG A 730 7.19 15.45 -11.39
CA ARG A 730 5.98 16.27 -11.35
C ARG A 730 6.35 17.72 -11.67
N GLU A 731 5.80 18.26 -12.75
CA GLU A 731 5.89 19.68 -13.11
C GLU A 731 4.82 20.49 -12.36
N SER A 732 3.61 19.95 -12.21
CA SER A 732 2.48 20.62 -11.54
C SER A 732 1.44 19.63 -11.00
N GLY A 733 0.53 20.14 -10.16
CA GLY A 733 -0.54 19.36 -9.53
C GLY A 733 -0.10 18.59 -8.28
N ILE A 734 -0.94 17.64 -7.85
CA ILE A 734 -0.75 16.82 -6.65
C ILE A 734 -0.49 15.36 -7.06
N GLY A 735 0.40 14.69 -6.34
CA GLY A 735 0.82 13.30 -6.55
C GLY A 735 2.26 13.06 -6.07
N PRO A 736 2.88 11.91 -6.35
CA PRO A 736 4.30 11.69 -6.03
C PRO A 736 5.22 12.72 -6.71
N GLU A 737 6.40 12.98 -6.13
CA GLU A 737 7.38 13.91 -6.71
C GLU A 737 7.89 13.42 -8.07
N SER A 738 8.04 12.10 -8.20
CA SER A 738 8.36 11.43 -9.45
C SER A 738 7.55 10.14 -9.61
N VAL A 739 7.36 9.74 -10.86
CA VAL A 739 6.89 8.40 -11.23
C VAL A 739 8.01 7.71 -11.99
N THR A 740 8.44 6.58 -11.46
CA THR A 740 9.53 5.78 -12.03
C THR A 740 8.99 4.43 -12.46
N TRP A 741 9.30 4.06 -13.69
CA TRP A 741 8.89 2.80 -14.31
C TRP A 741 10.12 2.00 -14.71
N GLY A 742 10.03 0.68 -14.64
CA GLY A 742 11.17 -0.19 -14.83
C GLY A 742 11.95 -0.47 -13.53
N PRO A 743 12.97 -1.35 -13.55
CA PRO A 743 13.49 -2.06 -14.73
C PRO A 743 12.60 -3.22 -15.20
N ASN A 744 11.41 -3.38 -14.62
CA ASN A 744 10.56 -4.55 -14.78
C ASN A 744 9.19 -4.18 -15.34
N GLY A 745 8.53 -5.17 -15.93
CA GLY A 745 7.09 -5.14 -16.06
C GLY A 745 6.43 -5.20 -14.67
N ALA A 746 5.41 -4.39 -14.45
CA ALA A 746 4.72 -4.27 -13.17
C ALA A 746 3.35 -3.61 -13.37
N SER A 747 2.52 -3.65 -12.34
CA SER A 747 1.36 -2.77 -12.22
C SER A 747 1.60 -1.86 -11.02
N LEU A 748 1.99 -0.62 -11.29
CA LEU A 748 2.25 0.38 -10.25
C LEU A 748 1.04 1.29 -10.13
N THR A 749 0.78 1.83 -8.94
CA THR A 749 -0.31 2.79 -8.75
C THR A 749 0.23 4.09 -8.20
N SER A 750 -0.27 5.21 -8.72
CA SER A 750 -0.03 6.53 -8.19
C SER A 750 -1.34 7.24 -7.98
N GLN A 751 -1.49 7.94 -6.87
CA GLN A 751 -2.62 8.81 -6.67
C GLN A 751 -2.22 10.19 -7.17
N ILE A 752 -2.97 10.70 -8.14
CA ILE A 752 -2.61 11.93 -8.85
C ILE A 752 -3.87 12.79 -8.94
N SER A 753 -3.73 14.10 -8.81
CA SER A 753 -4.85 15.02 -8.98
C SER A 753 -5.15 15.31 -10.44
N LYS A 754 -6.40 15.66 -10.71
CA LYS A 754 -6.82 16.25 -11.98
C LYS A 754 -5.84 17.36 -12.40
N ASP A 755 -5.53 17.41 -13.69
CA ASP A 755 -4.66 18.38 -14.36
C ASP A 755 -3.19 18.38 -13.90
N ALA A 756 -2.77 17.45 -13.03
CA ALA A 756 -1.36 17.25 -12.72
C ALA A 756 -0.56 16.88 -13.97
N VAL A 757 0.69 17.35 -14.02
CA VAL A 757 1.59 17.15 -15.14
C VAL A 757 2.88 16.52 -14.65
N TYR A 758 3.34 15.50 -15.37
CA TYR A 758 4.64 14.88 -15.19
C TYR A 758 5.45 15.02 -16.48
N VAL A 759 6.72 15.39 -16.35
CA VAL A 759 7.65 15.56 -17.46
C VAL A 759 8.84 14.62 -17.32
N PHE A 760 9.36 14.14 -18.44
CA PHE A 760 10.53 13.27 -18.45
C PHE A 760 11.71 13.94 -17.75
N SER A 761 12.36 13.19 -16.87
CA SER A 761 13.53 13.63 -16.11
C SER A 761 14.77 12.84 -16.48
N SER A 762 14.70 11.51 -16.44
CA SER A 762 15.86 10.66 -16.67
C SER A 762 15.46 9.27 -17.18
N SER A 763 16.43 8.62 -17.81
CA SER A 763 16.40 7.20 -18.13
C SER A 763 17.75 6.56 -17.83
N VAL A 764 17.73 5.31 -17.38
CA VAL A 764 18.93 4.52 -17.06
C VAL A 764 18.81 3.17 -17.74
N SER A 765 19.86 2.73 -18.43
CA SER A 765 19.98 1.37 -18.96
C SER A 765 21.16 0.65 -18.33
N SER A 766 21.05 -0.67 -18.12
CA SER A 766 22.18 -1.52 -17.70
C SER A 766 23.34 -1.53 -18.70
N THR A 767 23.10 -1.15 -19.96
CA THR A 767 24.16 -1.04 -20.99
C THR A 767 24.89 0.29 -20.95
N GLY A 768 24.37 1.27 -20.17
CA GLY A 768 24.85 2.65 -20.17
C GLY A 768 24.47 3.45 -21.42
N GLN A 769 23.68 2.87 -22.33
CA GLN A 769 23.15 3.58 -23.50
C GLN A 769 21.95 4.46 -23.12
N GLU A 770 21.77 5.55 -23.87
CA GLU A 770 20.61 6.42 -23.72
C GLU A 770 19.38 5.75 -24.32
N LEU A 771 18.33 5.58 -23.51
CA LEU A 771 17.07 4.96 -23.95
C LEU A 771 16.30 5.86 -24.92
N ILE A 772 15.95 5.32 -26.08
CA ILE A 772 15.12 6.01 -27.07
C ILE A 772 13.66 5.84 -26.66
N ARG A 773 12.87 6.92 -26.78
CA ARG A 773 11.46 6.95 -26.39
C ARG A 773 10.60 7.26 -27.60
N ARG A 774 9.46 6.60 -27.70
CA ARG A 774 8.40 6.96 -28.65
C ARG A 774 7.03 6.84 -27.99
N LEU A 775 6.09 7.62 -28.49
CA LEU A 775 4.69 7.54 -28.06
C LEU A 775 3.86 6.80 -29.11
N ASP A 776 3.15 5.76 -28.70
CA ASP A 776 2.18 5.04 -29.54
C ASP A 776 0.81 5.06 -28.84
N GLY A 777 -0.09 5.92 -29.32
CA GLY A 777 -1.35 6.21 -28.64
C GLY A 777 -1.12 6.79 -27.24
N ASN A 778 -1.61 6.09 -26.21
CA ASN A 778 -1.38 6.44 -24.81
C ASN A 778 -0.32 5.54 -24.13
N THR A 779 0.57 4.92 -24.91
CA THR A 779 1.61 4.04 -24.39
C THR A 779 2.97 4.62 -24.71
N LEU A 780 3.74 4.93 -23.67
CA LEU A 780 5.14 5.28 -23.81
C LEU A 780 5.94 4.01 -24.06
N LYS A 781 6.66 3.95 -25.18
CA LYS A 781 7.47 2.80 -25.59
C LYS A 781 8.94 3.18 -25.55
N ILE A 782 9.75 2.31 -24.99
CA ILE A 782 11.17 2.51 -24.71
C ILE A 782 11.96 1.47 -25.50
N GLU A 783 13.12 1.90 -25.97
CA GLU A 783 14.09 1.10 -26.70
C GLU A 783 15.48 1.27 -26.07
N ASP A 784 16.19 0.17 -25.88
CA ASP A 784 17.54 0.09 -25.33
C ASP A 784 18.61 -0.36 -26.32
N SER A 785 18.20 -0.78 -27.52
CA SER A 785 19.07 -1.28 -28.57
C SER A 785 18.76 -0.63 -29.93
N ASP A 786 19.49 -1.03 -30.97
CA ASP A 786 19.22 -0.59 -32.34
C ASP A 786 18.32 -1.59 -33.12
N ASP A 787 17.64 -2.52 -32.43
CA ASP A 787 16.74 -3.49 -33.09
C ASP A 787 15.36 -2.90 -33.44
N ASN A 788 15.02 -1.76 -32.81
CA ASN A 788 13.96 -0.83 -33.21
C ASN A 788 12.56 -1.46 -33.08
N ASP A 789 12.36 -2.35 -32.11
CA ASP A 789 11.07 -2.95 -31.78
C ASP A 789 10.27 -2.11 -30.75
N PHE A 790 10.96 -1.34 -29.90
CA PHE A 790 10.46 -0.59 -28.75
C PHE A 790 9.43 -1.35 -27.90
N ASP A 791 9.67 -2.63 -27.64
CA ASP A 791 8.90 -3.38 -26.64
C ASP A 791 9.70 -3.69 -25.35
N ASP A 792 10.95 -3.22 -25.30
CA ASP A 792 11.85 -3.33 -24.16
C ASP A 792 11.21 -2.84 -22.85
N LEU A 793 10.58 -1.67 -22.87
CA LEU A 793 9.69 -1.23 -21.79
C LEU A 793 8.52 -0.49 -22.39
N THR A 794 7.29 -0.89 -22.04
CA THR A 794 6.09 -0.12 -22.39
C THR A 794 5.34 0.31 -21.15
N ILE A 795 4.85 1.54 -21.12
CA ILE A 795 4.13 2.12 -19.99
C ILE A 795 2.76 2.62 -20.48
N THR A 796 1.69 2.01 -20.00
CA THR A 796 0.31 2.39 -20.31
C THR A 796 -0.45 2.77 -19.03
N PRO A 797 -0.86 4.04 -18.85
CA PRO A 797 -1.64 4.46 -17.70
C PRO A 797 -3.13 4.11 -17.85
N SER A 798 -3.82 3.86 -16.74
CA SER A 798 -5.28 3.61 -16.72
C SER A 798 -6.10 4.88 -16.96
N ASP A 799 -5.57 6.02 -16.53
CA ASP A 799 -6.20 7.34 -16.58
C ASP A 799 -5.17 8.38 -17.03
N GLY A 800 -5.64 9.53 -17.49
CA GLY A 800 -4.78 10.57 -18.06
C GLY A 800 -4.13 10.15 -19.38
N GLN A 801 -3.29 11.03 -19.92
CA GLN A 801 -2.73 10.87 -21.25
C GLN A 801 -1.28 11.35 -21.36
N PHE A 802 -0.43 10.53 -21.99
CA PHE A 802 0.83 11.01 -22.55
C PHE A 802 0.55 11.96 -23.72
N THR A 803 0.91 13.24 -23.56
CA THR A 803 0.78 14.26 -24.62
C THR A 803 2.02 14.32 -25.52
N SER A 804 3.15 13.77 -25.05
CA SER A 804 4.37 13.50 -25.80
C SER A 804 5.13 12.34 -25.17
N ASP A 805 6.22 11.89 -25.81
CA ASP A 805 7.19 10.93 -25.26
C ASP A 805 7.94 11.42 -24.00
N SER A 806 7.64 12.64 -23.58
CA SER A 806 8.32 13.41 -22.54
C SER A 806 7.35 14.12 -21.60
N ARG A 807 6.03 13.92 -21.76
CA ARG A 807 5.00 14.58 -20.97
C ARG A 807 3.76 13.73 -20.81
N TRP A 808 3.32 13.55 -19.57
CA TRP A 808 2.03 12.94 -19.20
C TRP A 808 1.18 13.94 -18.43
N VAL A 809 -0.14 13.93 -18.68
CA VAL A 809 -1.12 14.85 -18.10
C VAL A 809 -2.33 14.08 -17.56
N ALA A 810 -2.77 14.43 -16.36
CA ALA A 810 -3.97 13.91 -15.70
C ALA A 810 -5.27 14.52 -16.28
N SER A 811 -5.64 14.15 -17.51
CA SER A 811 -6.75 14.75 -18.28
C SER A 811 -8.12 14.09 -18.06
N TRP A 812 -8.66 14.12 -16.83
CA TRP A 812 -9.97 13.50 -16.49
C TRP A 812 -11.04 14.42 -15.91
#